data_AF-A0A3D9ARK5-F1
#
_entry.id   AF-A0A3D9ARK5-F1
#
_cell.length_a   1.000
_cell.length_b   1.000
_cell.length_c   1.000
_cell.angle_alpha   90.00
_cell.angle_beta   90.00
_cell.angle_gamma   90.00
#
_symmetry.space_group_name_H-M   'P 1'
#
loop_
_entity.id
_entity.type
_entity.pdbx_description
1 polymer ?
#
loop_
_entity_poly.entity_id
_entity_poly.type
_entity_poly.pdbx_seq_one_letter_code
_entity_poly.pdbx_strand_id
1 'polypeptide(L)'
;MSKYLKFNNFKTRKHIITRFLIVFSLFFFQHVFADGTRQVSPGNGSGTASTNGTAYLINPDGASGSYPGSNATTKLKVTISNSSTERIYAGFMARTFDNANTALVTNAYMKITSPSPSNATDIRLIPAATGTGFIDDYTRAWYGPNIGGSTPAGYTPFAYTPTVVGEYTIELYRSNDGGLTPLTTGTAGQMTFPLFDVTVATGTGASTNRILGRLWSRNWSFITTNLASTTATAAYPNVITASFDGSFYVQTIDGFKSQVIFRPNFRPFGFQLIMNYFGIANTGNFANDGKSRNGTFTAPNTITYPVIPEGYQVFLASPDPVAFPNGTPGSPAITGGIYGCAPTYFIPYYIDKAGDVAITLDLDGVSGYQAGGADRILQVYDVPIGNNIMTWDGKDNLGNTVPASFSVSVSVLLLQGRVNVPMIDAELNTNGFSASAIFPNLGNRPLFWDDTGTLGTGLTAFGSAGNSNSNLTTGGVKTPNLKSGILGPSHAWDGPNPTLATPAPLTVGQGSNNITALEDDYGNARIINTWFYGSQVESVPRALSIPGCDNDLDGIANNLDLDDDNDGILDTVENKGLTDPLGDHDGDGVPNYIDPQFPGFIDTNFDGVDDRYDLDKDGIINQFDTDADGDGCADAIEGSEYITPAQIHPLTLASTDPNYNYRGQIRVTHNGTVNNNPAQIVSTSAISNGVPQIFNPAGSNLNSLTNSGNAKGDADNTDGSSDVGQGLGISQTALANGCTDSDGDGIPDADDLDDDNDGILDTAECPGTNTVVNGTFDTNLNNWIVNPNPDAPSTNKWIFTDGTATNNTNGAVNHTLSQTLNNLDKLQGGVVALTLTVGAQDGSNAANSTASLDILLNGVVYATLNNGTDRASNINNVTINLQNGATSNFTPYSTAAQATGYVPQTFTLNIFYSGPASAVLSFRMNAQNDDWSVDNIAIPVRACDADNDGIPNDLDLDSDGDGCPDALEGSENVTYRMINPMTATSNPGQINVLANGTTQGTPIQVISTFAAARGIPQLVNNAANNYNILNNTTNIVGAVDNTDGSADIGQGVGTSLNAAQQDLECRCFKPANTATTGLPTNHGITALGRAGSDNGNWPMKITGAYTVLDAKTKGFVVNRLTTTQINGLAPVRGMMAYDTDLNCLKIYDGTAWACYTKQTCDQY
;
A
#
# COMPACT_ATOMS: atom_id res chain seq x y z
N MET A 1 -2.63 -23.91 -29.00
CA MET A 1 -2.53 -25.14 -29.83
C MET A 1 -1.23 -25.88 -29.45
N SER A 2 -1.25 -27.19 -29.24
CA SER A 2 -0.13 -28.10 -28.89
C SER A 2 0.67 -27.84 -27.59
N LYS A 3 0.59 -28.83 -26.67
CA LYS A 3 1.55 -29.06 -25.56
C LYS A 3 2.81 -29.81 -26.06
N TYR A 4 3.78 -29.96 -25.15
CA TYR A 4 4.93 -30.89 -25.13
C TYR A 4 6.22 -30.50 -25.88
N LEU A 5 7.26 -30.20 -25.09
CA LEU A 5 8.60 -30.79 -25.22
C LEU A 5 9.41 -30.58 -23.92
N LYS A 6 9.47 -31.59 -23.05
CA LYS A 6 10.43 -31.62 -21.92
C LYS A 6 11.78 -32.11 -22.44
N PHE A 7 12.82 -31.29 -22.36
CA PHE A 7 14.19 -31.75 -22.58
C PHE A 7 14.81 -32.24 -21.27
N ASN A 8 15.29 -33.48 -21.26
CA ASN A 8 16.16 -33.97 -20.20
C ASN A 8 17.25 -34.89 -20.77
N ASN A 9 18.48 -34.70 -20.30
CA ASN A 9 19.67 -35.55 -20.49
C ASN A 9 20.19 -35.83 -21.92
N PHE A 10 21.27 -35.15 -22.31
CA PHE A 10 22.36 -35.77 -23.10
C PHE A 10 23.76 -35.23 -22.73
N LYS A 11 24.42 -35.88 -21.77
CA LYS A 11 25.87 -35.70 -21.53
C LYS A 11 26.65 -36.45 -22.62
N THR A 12 27.04 -35.79 -23.71
CA THR A 12 28.29 -36.06 -24.49
C THR A 12 28.37 -35.22 -25.77
N ARG A 13 29.33 -34.26 -25.84
CA ARG A 13 30.09 -33.82 -27.06
C ARG A 13 30.87 -32.51 -26.83
N LYS A 14 31.70 -32.44 -25.78
CA LYS A 14 32.53 -31.27 -25.43
C LYS A 14 33.72 -30.99 -26.40
N HIS A 15 33.79 -31.64 -27.56
CA HIS A 15 34.90 -31.55 -28.53
C HIS A 15 34.48 -31.22 -29.97
N ILE A 16 33.20 -31.34 -30.32
CA ILE A 16 32.70 -30.89 -31.63
C ILE A 16 32.44 -29.37 -31.58
N ILE A 17 31.83 -28.89 -30.48
CA ILE A 17 31.58 -27.46 -30.25
C ILE A 17 32.88 -26.65 -30.31
N THR A 18 33.98 -27.12 -29.72
CA THR A 18 35.27 -26.42 -29.75
C THR A 18 35.86 -26.29 -31.15
N ARG A 19 35.72 -27.31 -32.01
CA ARG A 19 36.17 -27.22 -33.42
C ARG A 19 35.23 -26.38 -34.27
N PHE A 20 33.93 -26.38 -33.98
CA PHE A 20 32.98 -25.50 -34.65
C PHE A 20 33.21 -24.02 -34.27
N LEU A 21 33.46 -23.71 -32.99
CA LEU A 21 33.86 -22.36 -32.56
C LEU A 21 35.15 -21.90 -33.22
N ILE A 22 36.20 -22.73 -33.26
CA ILE A 22 37.49 -22.33 -33.88
C ILE A 22 37.35 -22.05 -35.38
N VAL A 23 36.49 -22.78 -36.10
CA VAL A 23 36.21 -22.49 -37.53
C VAL A 23 35.30 -21.27 -37.70
N PHE A 24 34.36 -21.01 -36.78
CA PHE A 24 33.55 -19.79 -36.77
C PHE A 24 34.39 -18.54 -36.44
N SER A 25 35.39 -18.67 -35.56
CA SER A 25 36.36 -17.60 -35.24
C SER A 25 37.27 -17.22 -36.41
N LEU A 26 37.42 -18.08 -37.43
CA LEU A 26 38.20 -17.79 -38.64
C LEU A 26 37.41 -17.04 -39.73
N PHE A 27 36.11 -16.81 -39.52
CA PHE A 27 35.25 -16.02 -40.41
C PHE A 27 34.94 -14.61 -39.89
N PHE A 28 35.65 -14.14 -38.86
CA PHE A 28 35.76 -12.70 -38.60
C PHE A 28 36.55 -12.04 -39.74
N PHE A 29 35.83 -11.68 -40.81
CA PHE A 29 36.22 -10.54 -41.61
C PHE A 29 36.53 -9.40 -40.64
N GLN A 30 37.70 -8.78 -40.77
CA GLN A 30 37.97 -7.53 -40.08
C GLN A 30 36.91 -6.56 -40.56
N HIS A 31 35.92 -6.29 -39.70
CA HIS A 31 34.94 -5.25 -39.96
C HIS A 31 35.71 -3.95 -40.01
N VAL A 32 35.95 -3.49 -41.23
CA VAL A 32 36.43 -2.15 -41.48
C VAL A 32 35.33 -1.21 -40.98
N PHE A 33 35.69 -0.18 -40.20
CA PHE A 33 34.74 0.75 -39.60
C PHE A 33 35.07 2.18 -40.05
N ALA A 34 34.02 2.97 -40.21
CA ALA A 34 33.98 4.37 -40.61
C ALA A 34 32.84 5.03 -39.81
N ASP A 35 32.92 6.33 -39.48
CA ASP A 35 31.86 7.10 -38.81
C ASP A 35 31.64 8.40 -39.60
N GLY A 36 30.73 8.34 -40.59
CA GLY A 36 30.54 9.38 -41.61
C GLY A 36 29.77 8.88 -42.82
N THR A 37 30.32 9.03 -44.04
CA THR A 37 29.67 8.69 -45.31
C THR A 37 29.02 7.32 -45.34
N ARG A 38 29.64 6.29 -44.74
CA ARG A 38 29.08 4.93 -44.73
C ARG A 38 27.72 4.82 -44.03
N GLN A 39 27.49 5.65 -43.01
CA GLN A 39 26.27 5.66 -42.20
C GLN A 39 25.13 6.41 -42.90
N VAL A 40 25.45 7.56 -43.51
CA VAL A 40 24.46 8.46 -44.13
C VAL A 40 24.22 8.20 -45.61
N SER A 41 25.15 7.50 -46.25
CA SER A 41 25.13 7.09 -47.65
C SER A 41 25.63 5.65 -47.79
N PRO A 42 24.87 4.64 -47.34
CA PRO A 42 25.33 3.25 -47.36
C PRO A 42 25.41 2.61 -48.77
N GLY A 43 24.98 3.34 -49.81
CA GLY A 43 24.98 2.87 -51.19
C GLY A 43 24.16 1.59 -51.33
N ASN A 44 24.69 0.61 -52.05
CA ASN A 44 24.06 -0.71 -52.21
C ASN A 44 24.46 -1.73 -51.11
N GLY A 45 25.09 -1.28 -50.01
CA GLY A 45 25.57 -2.15 -48.93
C GLY A 45 26.85 -2.96 -49.24
N SER A 46 27.40 -2.90 -50.46
CA SER A 46 28.61 -3.64 -50.87
C SER A 46 29.86 -2.77 -51.04
N GLY A 47 29.83 -1.52 -50.58
CA GLY A 47 30.90 -0.54 -50.82
C GLY A 47 30.97 -0.04 -52.28
N THR A 48 29.89 -0.21 -53.05
CA THR A 48 29.77 0.34 -54.41
C THR A 48 29.01 1.67 -54.39
N ALA A 49 29.46 2.61 -55.22
CA ALA A 49 28.81 3.89 -55.46
C ALA A 49 27.33 3.72 -55.90
N SER A 50 26.47 4.67 -55.53
CA SER A 50 25.04 4.69 -55.83
C SER A 50 24.62 6.07 -56.34
N THR A 51 23.54 6.17 -57.12
CA THR A 51 22.91 7.47 -57.41
C THR A 51 22.29 8.12 -56.18
N ASN A 52 22.02 7.33 -55.13
CA ASN A 52 21.55 7.81 -53.84
C ASN A 52 22.72 8.16 -52.93
N GLY A 53 22.59 9.25 -52.18
CA GLY A 53 23.60 9.71 -51.23
C GLY A 53 23.26 11.07 -50.64
N THR A 54 24.02 11.44 -49.61
CA THR A 54 23.95 12.72 -48.91
C THR A 54 25.33 13.27 -48.60
N ALA A 55 25.44 14.59 -48.70
CA ALA A 55 26.63 15.37 -48.33
C ALA A 55 26.34 16.16 -47.05
N TYR A 56 27.32 16.25 -46.16
CA TYR A 56 27.22 17.15 -45.00
C TYR A 56 27.27 18.61 -45.48
N LEU A 57 26.34 19.44 -44.99
CA LEU A 57 26.12 20.80 -45.48
C LEU A 57 26.73 21.85 -44.54
N ILE A 58 27.55 22.75 -45.10
CA ILE A 58 27.92 24.02 -44.45
C ILE A 58 27.28 25.14 -45.26
N ASN A 59 26.23 25.77 -44.70
CA ASN A 59 25.58 26.94 -45.28
C ASN A 59 25.37 28.01 -44.20
N PRO A 60 26.32 28.96 -44.03
CA PRO A 60 26.21 30.00 -43.02
C PRO A 60 25.00 30.94 -43.19
N ASP A 61 24.56 31.18 -44.44
CA ASP A 61 23.40 32.04 -44.72
C ASP A 61 22.09 31.40 -44.26
N GLY A 62 22.01 30.07 -44.26
CA GLY A 62 20.89 29.28 -43.72
C GLY A 62 21.10 28.76 -42.30
N ALA A 63 22.14 29.24 -41.59
CA ALA A 63 22.55 28.76 -40.27
C ALA A 63 22.75 27.21 -40.15
N SER A 64 23.14 26.56 -41.25
CA SER A 64 23.30 25.10 -41.33
C SER A 64 24.76 24.65 -41.19
N GLY A 65 24.95 23.59 -40.40
CA GLY A 65 26.24 22.93 -40.19
C GLY A 65 27.16 23.57 -39.14
N SER A 66 28.30 22.91 -38.90
CA SER A 66 29.30 23.30 -37.91
C SER A 66 30.38 24.18 -38.53
N TYR A 67 30.33 25.48 -38.29
CA TYR A 67 31.34 26.45 -38.72
C TYR A 67 31.63 27.46 -37.60
N PRO A 68 32.78 28.16 -37.56
CA PRO A 68 33.07 29.13 -36.52
C PRO A 68 32.01 30.24 -36.47
N GLY A 69 31.40 30.43 -35.30
CA GLY A 69 30.26 31.34 -35.10
C GLY A 69 28.86 30.72 -35.32
N SER A 70 28.74 29.49 -35.79
CA SER A 70 27.45 28.76 -35.81
C SER A 70 26.94 28.49 -34.39
N ASN A 71 25.64 28.19 -34.25
CA ASN A 71 25.00 27.82 -32.99
C ASN A 71 25.70 26.60 -32.35
N ALA A 72 25.74 26.55 -31.00
CA ALA A 72 26.26 25.42 -30.25
C ALA A 72 25.59 24.07 -30.60
N THR A 73 24.32 24.09 -31.02
CA THR A 73 23.58 22.88 -31.40
C THR A 73 24.02 22.28 -32.75
N THR A 74 24.50 23.09 -33.70
CA THR A 74 24.94 22.60 -35.03
C THR A 74 26.37 22.08 -35.04
N LYS A 75 27.06 22.14 -33.89
CA LYS A 75 28.47 21.76 -33.77
C LYS A 75 28.64 20.25 -33.85
N LEU A 76 29.51 19.81 -34.77
CA LEU A 76 30.08 18.46 -34.71
C LEU A 76 30.94 18.34 -33.45
N LYS A 77 30.69 17.31 -32.66
CA LYS A 77 31.42 17.00 -31.44
C LYS A 77 31.92 15.56 -31.47
N VAL A 78 33.08 15.33 -30.85
CA VAL A 78 33.70 14.02 -30.69
C VAL A 78 34.04 13.80 -29.22
N THR A 79 33.47 12.75 -28.64
CA THR A 79 33.72 12.40 -27.22
C THR A 79 34.94 11.51 -27.08
N ILE A 80 35.92 11.97 -26.31
CA ILE A 80 37.14 11.24 -25.93
C ILE A 80 37.01 10.82 -24.46
N SER A 81 37.05 9.52 -24.20
CA SER A 81 37.00 8.91 -22.87
C SER A 81 38.40 8.58 -22.33
N ASN A 82 39.41 8.46 -23.20
CA ASN A 82 40.80 8.22 -22.77
C ASN A 82 41.82 8.89 -23.70
N SER A 83 42.23 10.13 -23.36
CA SER A 83 43.19 10.90 -24.16
C SER A 83 44.61 10.31 -24.21
N SER A 84 44.94 9.28 -23.40
CA SER A 84 46.24 8.62 -23.47
C SER A 84 46.33 7.55 -24.58
N THR A 85 45.18 7.04 -25.05
CA THR A 85 45.12 5.93 -26.02
C THR A 85 44.26 6.21 -27.24
N GLU A 86 43.19 7.00 -27.09
CA GLU A 86 42.27 7.38 -28.16
C GLU A 86 42.85 8.53 -29.01
N ARG A 87 42.59 8.49 -30.32
CA ARG A 87 42.92 9.54 -31.29
C ARG A 87 41.76 9.78 -32.23
N ILE A 88 41.64 11.01 -32.73
CA ILE A 88 40.64 11.39 -33.73
C ILE A 88 41.28 11.27 -35.11
N TYR A 89 40.67 10.50 -36.00
CA TYR A 89 41.07 10.33 -37.39
C TYR A 89 39.99 10.90 -38.30
N ALA A 90 40.35 11.79 -39.22
CA ALA A 90 39.37 12.49 -40.05
C ALA A 90 39.79 12.60 -41.51
N GLY A 91 38.80 12.65 -42.40
CA GLY A 91 38.99 12.92 -43.83
C GLY A 91 37.74 13.53 -44.46
N PHE A 92 37.93 14.34 -45.50
CA PHE A 92 36.87 15.12 -46.13
C PHE A 92 37.12 15.30 -47.63
N MET A 93 36.04 15.51 -48.40
CA MET A 93 36.07 16.04 -49.76
C MET A 93 35.21 17.31 -49.84
N ALA A 94 35.83 18.49 -49.79
CA ALA A 94 35.12 19.76 -49.85
C ALA A 94 34.70 20.14 -51.28
N ARG A 95 33.42 20.43 -51.48
CA ARG A 95 32.82 20.85 -52.76
C ARG A 95 32.10 22.19 -52.65
N THR A 96 31.99 22.90 -53.76
CA THR A 96 31.12 24.08 -53.86
C THR A 96 29.66 23.68 -53.71
N PHE A 97 28.84 24.52 -53.10
CA PHE A 97 27.39 24.35 -53.07
C PHE A 97 26.80 24.69 -54.45
N ASP A 98 26.55 23.68 -55.29
CA ASP A 98 26.04 23.79 -56.66
C ASP A 98 25.22 22.53 -57.02
N ASN A 99 24.31 22.63 -57.98
CA ASN A 99 23.38 21.56 -58.35
C ASN A 99 23.76 20.84 -59.66
N ALA A 100 24.74 21.36 -60.40
CA ALA A 100 25.18 20.85 -61.70
C ALA A 100 26.71 20.71 -61.82
N ASN A 101 27.49 21.65 -61.28
CA ASN A 101 28.94 21.74 -61.46
C ASN A 101 29.68 21.93 -60.11
N THR A 102 29.56 20.95 -59.22
CA THR A 102 30.21 20.93 -57.90
C THR A 102 31.74 20.76 -58.01
N ALA A 103 32.45 21.90 -57.93
CA ALA A 103 33.91 21.97 -58.02
C ALA A 103 34.59 21.72 -56.67
N LEU A 104 35.86 21.30 -56.70
CA LEU A 104 36.69 21.12 -55.50
C LEU A 104 37.04 22.47 -54.86
N VAL A 105 36.94 22.56 -53.54
CA VAL A 105 37.24 23.78 -52.79
C VAL A 105 38.69 23.77 -52.30
N THR A 106 39.49 24.73 -52.74
CA THR A 106 40.92 24.85 -52.41
C THR A 106 41.22 25.61 -51.11
N ASN A 107 40.21 26.25 -50.54
CA ASN A 107 40.33 27.14 -49.39
C ASN A 107 39.48 26.69 -48.18
N ALA A 108 39.25 25.38 -48.06
CA ALA A 108 38.49 24.74 -46.98
C ALA A 108 39.39 24.34 -45.80
N TYR A 109 38.91 24.57 -44.58
CA TYR A 109 39.64 24.32 -43.34
C TYR A 109 38.78 23.57 -42.33
N MET A 110 39.45 22.79 -41.49
CA MET A 110 38.90 22.21 -40.26
C MET A 110 39.57 22.87 -39.06
N LYS A 111 38.79 23.21 -38.04
CA LYS A 111 39.25 23.65 -36.72
C LYS A 111 38.75 22.65 -35.67
N ILE A 112 39.67 22.02 -34.96
CA ILE A 112 39.38 21.20 -33.77
C ILE A 112 39.61 22.07 -32.54
N THR A 113 38.63 22.15 -31.64
CA THR A 113 38.73 22.88 -30.37
C THR A 113 38.61 21.89 -29.21
N SER A 114 39.63 21.85 -28.37
CA SER A 114 39.69 21.01 -27.16
C SER A 114 38.74 21.50 -26.07
N PRO A 115 38.16 20.62 -25.22
CA PRO A 115 37.27 21.04 -24.15
C PRO A 115 37.93 21.98 -23.14
N SER A 116 37.08 22.76 -22.45
CA SER A 116 37.46 23.57 -21.30
C SER A 116 38.07 22.69 -20.21
N PRO A 117 39.16 23.10 -19.52
CA PRO A 117 39.73 24.45 -19.50
C PRO A 117 40.79 24.73 -20.58
N SER A 118 41.18 23.73 -21.37
CA SER A 118 42.32 23.88 -22.28
C SER A 118 42.03 24.81 -23.46
N ASN A 119 40.82 24.74 -24.03
CA ASN A 119 40.33 25.54 -25.18
C ASN A 119 41.30 25.61 -26.38
N ALA A 120 42.23 24.65 -26.49
CA ALA A 120 43.28 24.63 -27.49
C ALA A 120 42.70 24.36 -28.88
N THR A 121 43.10 25.16 -29.87
CA THR A 121 42.62 25.06 -31.25
C THR A 121 43.69 24.54 -32.18
N ASP A 122 43.35 23.56 -33.03
CA ASP A 122 44.17 23.09 -34.15
C ASP A 122 43.46 23.37 -35.46
N ILE A 123 44.08 24.15 -36.35
CA ILE A 123 43.50 24.57 -37.64
C ILE A 123 44.29 23.90 -38.76
N ARG A 124 43.58 23.22 -39.67
CA ARG A 124 44.16 22.43 -40.77
C ARG A 124 43.46 22.74 -42.08
N LEU A 125 44.24 22.92 -43.14
CA LEU A 125 43.72 22.95 -44.51
C LEU A 125 43.22 21.55 -44.89
N ILE A 126 42.02 21.48 -45.46
CA ILE A 126 41.48 20.27 -46.08
C ILE A 126 42.03 20.23 -47.53
N PRO A 127 42.84 19.23 -47.92
CA PRO A 127 43.43 19.22 -49.25
C PRO A 127 42.37 19.01 -50.33
N ALA A 128 42.50 19.72 -51.46
CA ALA A 128 41.47 19.72 -52.49
C ALA A 128 41.50 18.53 -53.45
N ALA A 129 42.63 17.81 -53.60
CA ALA A 129 42.76 16.81 -54.67
C ALA A 129 43.68 15.61 -54.34
N THR A 130 44.68 15.80 -53.47
CA THR A 130 45.58 14.74 -52.97
C THR A 130 46.13 15.13 -51.61
N GLY A 131 46.52 14.14 -50.81
CA GLY A 131 47.22 14.33 -49.54
C GLY A 131 46.47 13.79 -48.32
N THR A 132 47.10 13.92 -47.16
CA THR A 132 46.56 13.45 -45.87
C THR A 132 45.27 14.20 -45.49
N GLY A 133 44.20 13.46 -45.19
CA GLY A 133 42.88 14.02 -44.87
C GLY A 133 41.98 14.26 -46.08
N PHE A 134 42.45 14.02 -47.31
CA PHE A 134 41.57 14.00 -48.49
C PHE A 134 40.98 12.61 -48.70
N ILE A 135 39.66 12.55 -48.90
CA ILE A 135 38.98 11.35 -49.41
C ILE A 135 38.77 11.55 -50.90
N ASP A 136 39.26 10.63 -51.73
CA ASP A 136 39.23 10.76 -53.19
C ASP A 136 38.08 9.99 -53.85
N ASP A 137 37.65 8.85 -53.32
CA ASP A 137 36.50 8.11 -53.85
C ASP A 137 35.60 7.51 -52.76
N TYR A 138 34.34 7.24 -53.13
CA TYR A 138 33.31 6.67 -52.24
C TYR A 138 33.76 5.35 -51.59
N THR A 139 34.51 4.51 -52.31
CA THR A 139 35.00 3.22 -51.80
C THR A 139 35.93 3.43 -50.61
N ARG A 140 36.80 4.45 -50.67
CA ARG A 140 37.70 4.79 -49.55
C ARG A 140 36.96 5.44 -48.39
N ALA A 141 35.93 6.23 -48.67
CA ALA A 141 35.03 6.73 -47.63
C ALA A 141 34.31 5.58 -46.90
N TRP A 142 33.80 4.60 -47.64
CA TRP A 142 33.13 3.41 -47.12
C TRP A 142 34.04 2.55 -46.24
N TYR A 143 35.31 2.38 -46.64
CA TYR A 143 36.33 1.72 -45.82
C TYR A 143 36.93 2.62 -44.72
N GLY A 144 36.59 3.90 -44.64
CA GLY A 144 37.07 4.78 -43.58
C GLY A 144 38.61 4.95 -43.54
N PRO A 145 39.18 5.31 -42.39
CA PRO A 145 40.57 5.77 -42.29
C PRO A 145 41.57 4.59 -42.30
N ASN A 146 42.61 4.67 -43.12
CA ASN A 146 43.73 3.73 -43.11
C ASN A 146 44.74 4.06 -42.00
N ILE A 147 44.49 3.53 -40.80
CA ILE A 147 45.33 3.79 -39.62
C ILE A 147 46.48 2.78 -39.58
N GLY A 148 47.71 3.24 -39.86
CA GLY A 148 48.92 2.42 -39.77
C GLY A 148 48.93 1.16 -40.66
N GLY A 149 48.19 1.19 -41.78
CA GLY A 149 48.07 0.04 -42.69
C GLY A 149 46.96 -0.95 -42.33
N SER A 150 46.17 -0.72 -41.26
CA SER A 150 45.10 -1.66 -40.86
C SER A 150 43.98 -1.78 -41.89
N THR A 151 43.85 -0.81 -42.81
CA THR A 151 42.76 -0.74 -43.78
C THR A 151 43.28 -0.25 -45.12
N PRO A 152 43.97 -1.10 -45.91
CA PRO A 152 44.67 -0.67 -47.12
C PRO A 152 43.78 -0.05 -48.21
N ALA A 153 42.48 -0.37 -48.22
CA ALA A 153 41.49 0.19 -49.14
C ALA A 153 40.84 1.50 -48.64
N GLY A 154 41.16 1.95 -47.43
CA GLY A 154 40.68 3.20 -46.84
C GLY A 154 41.49 4.42 -47.28
N TYR A 155 41.02 5.62 -46.95
CA TYR A 155 41.72 6.87 -47.25
C TYR A 155 42.87 7.12 -46.25
N THR A 156 43.82 8.01 -46.57
CA THR A 156 44.90 8.38 -45.64
C THR A 156 44.41 9.50 -44.70
N PRO A 157 44.20 9.25 -43.40
CA PRO A 157 43.52 10.21 -42.53
C PRO A 157 44.45 11.29 -41.98
N PHE A 158 43.90 12.47 -41.75
CA PHE A 158 44.46 13.37 -40.75
C PHE A 158 44.29 12.74 -39.36
N ALA A 159 45.27 12.89 -38.48
CA ALA A 159 45.26 12.32 -37.14
C ALA A 159 45.55 13.40 -36.09
N TYR A 160 44.63 13.56 -35.14
CA TYR A 160 44.76 14.45 -33.99
C TYR A 160 44.92 13.62 -32.71
N THR A 161 45.80 14.06 -31.82
CA THR A 161 46.01 13.44 -30.50
C THR A 161 45.38 14.32 -29.42
N PRO A 162 44.25 13.91 -28.82
CA PRO A 162 43.65 14.56 -27.66
C PRO A 162 44.66 14.75 -26.53
N THR A 163 44.63 15.90 -25.85
CA THR A 163 45.47 16.17 -24.68
C THR A 163 44.71 15.95 -23.36
N VAL A 164 43.39 16.06 -23.39
CA VAL A 164 42.46 15.88 -22.26
C VAL A 164 41.27 15.00 -22.64
N VAL A 165 40.63 14.37 -21.66
CA VAL A 165 39.34 13.68 -21.79
C VAL A 165 38.22 14.73 -21.93
N GLY A 166 37.16 14.41 -22.69
CA GLY A 166 35.98 15.27 -22.87
C GLY A 166 35.54 15.45 -24.32
N GLU A 167 34.71 16.46 -24.56
CA GLU A 167 34.09 16.76 -25.86
C GLU A 167 34.95 17.72 -26.71
N TYR A 168 35.47 17.24 -27.84
CA TYR A 168 36.18 18.06 -28.82
C TYR A 168 35.20 18.57 -29.88
N THR A 169 35.24 19.87 -30.16
CA THR A 169 34.37 20.51 -31.18
C THR A 169 35.11 20.55 -32.53
N ILE A 170 34.45 20.15 -33.61
CA ILE A 170 34.98 20.20 -34.98
C ILE A 170 34.16 21.20 -35.81
N GLU A 171 34.83 22.20 -36.37
CA GLU A 171 34.21 23.25 -37.20
C GLU A 171 34.84 23.24 -38.60
N LEU A 172 34.01 23.27 -39.65
CA LEU A 172 34.40 23.22 -41.06
C LEU A 172 34.00 24.51 -41.77
N TYR A 173 34.92 25.17 -42.47
CA TYR A 173 34.70 26.50 -43.04
C TYR A 173 35.65 26.85 -44.18
N ARG A 174 35.35 27.93 -44.92
CA ARG A 174 36.26 28.50 -45.93
C ARG A 174 37.01 29.69 -45.35
N SER A 175 38.26 29.90 -45.77
CA SER A 175 39.08 31.05 -45.37
C SER A 175 40.05 31.41 -46.49
N ASN A 176 40.30 32.72 -46.69
CA ASN A 176 41.23 33.23 -47.70
C ASN A 176 42.61 33.59 -47.14
N ASP A 177 42.82 33.43 -45.83
CA ASP A 177 43.97 33.94 -45.07
C ASP A 177 44.66 32.86 -44.22
N GLY A 178 44.67 31.61 -44.70
CA GLY A 178 45.38 30.51 -44.04
C GLY A 178 44.59 29.84 -42.91
N GLY A 179 43.28 30.04 -42.85
CA GLY A 179 42.39 29.49 -41.82
C GLY A 179 42.08 30.46 -40.68
N LEU A 180 42.63 31.68 -40.68
CA LEU A 180 42.49 32.65 -39.59
C LEU A 180 41.08 33.26 -39.51
N THR A 181 40.54 33.73 -40.63
CA THR A 181 39.22 34.37 -40.70
C THR A 181 38.22 33.49 -41.48
N PRO A 182 37.11 33.06 -40.86
CA PRO A 182 36.08 32.27 -41.53
C PRO A 182 35.23 33.14 -42.47
N LEU A 183 34.91 32.61 -43.64
CA LEU A 183 33.92 33.18 -44.57
C LEU A 183 32.52 32.74 -44.11
N THR A 184 31.82 33.60 -43.35
CA THR A 184 30.55 33.28 -42.69
C THR A 184 29.31 33.87 -43.37
N THR A 185 29.44 34.43 -44.57
CA THR A 185 28.32 34.98 -45.35
C THR A 185 28.52 34.77 -46.86
N GLY A 186 27.40 34.57 -47.57
CA GLY A 186 27.33 34.41 -49.01
C GLY A 186 27.85 33.06 -49.55
N THR A 187 27.71 32.89 -50.87
CA THR A 187 28.18 31.70 -51.62
C THR A 187 29.69 31.44 -51.50
N ALA A 188 30.47 32.41 -51.02
CA ALA A 188 31.88 32.26 -50.71
C ALA A 188 32.15 31.50 -49.39
N GLY A 189 31.17 31.41 -48.48
CA GLY A 189 31.23 30.61 -47.25
C GLY A 189 30.65 29.20 -47.38
N GLN A 190 29.72 29.00 -48.32
CA GLN A 190 28.99 27.75 -48.51
C GLN A 190 29.88 26.60 -49.06
N MET A 191 29.65 25.38 -48.57
CA MET A 191 30.27 24.12 -49.01
C MET A 191 29.36 22.91 -48.78
N THR A 192 29.62 21.84 -49.54
CA THR A 192 29.15 20.50 -49.21
C THR A 192 30.31 19.52 -49.06
N PHE A 193 30.10 18.45 -48.30
CA PHE A 193 31.04 17.35 -48.12
C PHE A 193 30.38 16.02 -48.50
N PRO A 194 30.38 15.64 -49.80
CA PRO A 194 29.80 14.36 -50.24
C PRO A 194 30.49 13.15 -49.63
N LEU A 195 31.79 13.27 -49.36
CA LEU A 195 32.57 12.27 -48.66
C LEU A 195 33.18 12.89 -47.39
N PHE A 196 32.92 12.30 -46.23
CA PHE A 196 33.51 12.66 -44.94
C PHE A 196 33.56 11.46 -43.99
N ASP A 197 34.52 11.47 -43.07
CA ASP A 197 34.64 10.51 -41.97
C ASP A 197 35.35 11.16 -40.78
N VAL A 198 34.87 10.89 -39.56
CA VAL A 198 35.52 11.29 -38.30
C VAL A 198 35.45 10.13 -37.31
N THR A 199 36.41 9.23 -37.39
CA THR A 199 36.50 8.01 -36.56
C THR A 199 37.39 8.23 -35.33
N VAL A 200 36.96 7.78 -34.15
CA VAL A 200 37.84 7.60 -32.97
C VAL A 200 38.46 6.20 -33.00
N ALA A 201 39.75 6.09 -32.66
CA ALA A 201 40.41 4.79 -32.55
C ALA A 201 41.52 4.76 -31.50
N THR A 202 41.84 3.57 -30.99
CA THR A 202 42.92 3.28 -30.05
C THR A 202 44.02 2.45 -30.70
N GLY A 203 45.26 2.57 -30.23
CA GLY A 203 46.40 1.76 -30.68
C GLY A 203 47.19 2.33 -31.87
N THR A 204 47.97 1.46 -32.54
CA THR A 204 48.81 1.80 -33.71
C THR A 204 49.02 0.58 -34.61
N GLY A 205 48.89 0.75 -35.93
CA GLY A 205 49.17 -0.33 -36.89
C GLY A 205 48.08 -1.41 -36.87
N ALA A 206 48.47 -2.68 -37.00
CA ALA A 206 47.52 -3.80 -37.02
C ALA A 206 46.75 -4.03 -35.70
N SER A 207 47.14 -3.39 -34.60
CA SER A 207 46.42 -3.42 -33.31
C SER A 207 45.41 -2.28 -33.13
N THR A 208 45.11 -1.53 -34.19
CA THR A 208 44.19 -0.39 -34.11
C THR A 208 42.74 -0.84 -33.94
N ASN A 209 42.10 -0.47 -32.82
CA ASN A 209 40.68 -0.73 -32.58
C ASN A 209 39.87 0.58 -32.75
N ARG A 210 38.86 0.56 -33.63
CA ARG A 210 38.00 1.72 -33.93
C ARG A 210 36.77 1.72 -33.02
N ILE A 211 36.33 2.90 -32.61
CA ILE A 211 35.21 3.11 -31.70
C ILE A 211 34.19 3.98 -32.45
N LEU A 212 33.06 3.38 -32.81
CA LEU A 212 31.93 4.05 -33.46
C LEU A 212 31.02 4.73 -32.43
N GLY A 213 30.18 5.67 -32.87
CA GLY A 213 29.24 6.34 -31.99
C GLY A 213 29.95 7.30 -31.03
N ARG A 214 31.06 7.88 -31.49
CA ARG A 214 31.80 8.95 -30.79
C ARG A 214 31.62 10.31 -31.46
N LEU A 215 31.28 10.34 -32.76
CA LEU A 215 30.89 11.54 -33.50
C LEU A 215 29.38 11.79 -33.31
N TRP A 216 29.02 13.02 -32.93
CA TRP A 216 27.64 13.45 -32.78
C TRP A 216 27.46 14.94 -33.05
N SER A 217 26.20 15.36 -33.21
CA SER A 217 25.73 16.74 -33.20
C SER A 217 24.37 16.78 -32.48
N ARG A 218 23.88 17.96 -32.11
CA ARG A 218 22.47 18.14 -31.66
C ARG A 218 21.54 18.53 -32.81
N ASN A 219 22.11 19.08 -33.87
CA ASN A 219 21.46 19.42 -35.14
C ASN A 219 22.39 18.98 -36.29
N TRP A 220 21.92 18.04 -37.11
CA TRP A 220 22.62 17.59 -38.30
C TRP A 220 22.06 18.28 -39.54
N SER A 221 22.93 18.79 -40.42
CA SER A 221 22.55 19.43 -41.68
C SER A 221 23.09 18.66 -42.87
N PHE A 222 22.21 18.23 -43.77
CA PHE A 222 22.54 17.38 -44.93
C PHE A 222 21.80 17.82 -46.18
N ILE A 223 22.38 17.51 -47.35
CA ILE A 223 21.83 17.74 -48.69
C ILE A 223 21.97 16.46 -49.52
N THR A 224 20.95 16.08 -50.28
CA THR A 224 21.01 14.92 -51.18
C THR A 224 21.95 15.17 -52.36
N THR A 225 22.76 14.17 -52.68
CA THR A 225 23.83 14.26 -53.70
C THR A 225 23.98 12.96 -54.48
N ASN A 226 24.30 13.06 -55.76
CA ASN A 226 24.49 11.90 -56.62
C ASN A 226 25.90 11.32 -56.48
N LEU A 227 26.04 10.20 -55.77
CA LEU A 227 27.31 9.52 -55.50
C LEU A 227 27.78 8.55 -56.58
N ALA A 228 27.15 8.47 -57.76
CA ALA A 228 27.32 7.37 -58.72
C ALA A 228 28.70 7.25 -59.41
N SER A 229 29.68 8.09 -59.04
CA SER A 229 31.02 8.09 -59.63
C SER A 229 32.08 7.59 -58.65
N THR A 230 32.99 6.76 -59.16
CA THR A 230 34.12 6.14 -58.46
C THR A 230 35.47 6.85 -58.73
N THR A 231 35.46 8.06 -59.29
CA THR A 231 36.67 8.80 -59.68
C THR A 231 36.91 10.06 -58.84
N ALA A 232 38.17 10.34 -58.53
CA ALA A 232 38.57 11.52 -57.75
C ALA A 232 38.14 12.89 -58.35
N THR A 233 37.89 12.92 -59.66
CA THR A 233 37.43 14.11 -60.40
C THR A 233 35.92 14.15 -60.61
N ALA A 234 35.15 13.23 -60.04
CA ALA A 234 33.68 13.27 -60.02
C ALA A 234 33.19 14.64 -59.54
N ALA A 235 32.03 15.12 -60.02
CA ALA A 235 31.44 16.35 -59.50
C ALA A 235 30.79 16.11 -58.12
N TYR A 236 29.92 15.09 -58.02
CA TYR A 236 28.95 14.89 -56.93
C TYR A 236 27.94 16.05 -56.83
N PRO A 237 27.04 16.22 -57.83
CA PRO A 237 26.06 17.29 -57.84
C PRO A 237 24.96 17.07 -56.80
N ASN A 238 24.49 18.15 -56.18
CA ASN A 238 23.36 18.13 -55.27
C ASN A 238 22.04 17.98 -56.06
N VAL A 239 21.22 16.97 -55.76
CA VAL A 239 20.01 16.66 -56.55
C VAL A 239 18.89 16.05 -55.69
N ILE A 240 17.66 16.57 -55.85
CA ILE A 240 16.42 16.04 -55.23
C ILE A 240 16.13 14.58 -55.63
N THR A 241 16.68 14.07 -56.73
CA THR A 241 16.44 12.69 -57.18
C THR A 241 17.24 11.63 -56.40
N ALA A 242 18.19 12.05 -55.56
CA ALA A 242 18.93 11.16 -54.67
C ALA A 242 18.19 10.98 -53.32
N SER A 243 18.49 9.89 -52.61
CA SER A 243 17.84 9.52 -51.34
C SER A 243 18.85 9.46 -50.20
N PHE A 244 18.41 9.85 -48.99
CA PHE A 244 19.10 9.48 -47.74
C PHE A 244 18.64 8.07 -47.35
N ASP A 245 19.54 7.09 -47.51
CA ASP A 245 19.28 5.68 -47.22
C ASP A 245 19.89 5.25 -45.86
N GLY A 246 20.27 6.23 -45.02
CA GLY A 246 20.99 6.03 -43.76
C GLY A 246 20.13 5.82 -42.52
N SER A 247 20.75 5.93 -41.35
CA SER A 247 20.05 5.97 -40.06
C SER A 247 20.70 6.98 -39.13
N PHE A 248 19.90 7.56 -38.26
CA PHE A 248 20.36 8.34 -37.12
C PHE A 248 20.18 7.55 -35.83
N TYR A 249 21.02 7.83 -34.85
CA TYR A 249 20.96 7.23 -33.54
C TYR A 249 20.91 8.32 -32.48
N VAL A 250 20.26 8.05 -31.36
CA VAL A 250 20.10 9.03 -30.28
C VAL A 250 20.34 8.37 -28.94
N GLN A 251 20.90 9.14 -28.01
CA GLN A 251 20.87 8.84 -26.59
C GLN A 251 20.04 9.92 -25.88
N THR A 252 19.04 9.50 -25.11
CA THR A 252 18.24 10.40 -24.28
C THR A 252 18.95 10.72 -22.96
N ILE A 253 18.49 11.75 -22.24
CA ILE A 253 19.11 12.20 -20.97
C ILE A 253 19.06 11.12 -19.87
N ASP A 254 17.98 10.34 -19.87
CA ASP A 254 17.69 9.16 -19.09
C ASP A 254 18.40 7.88 -19.59
N GLY A 255 19.29 8.00 -20.58
CA GLY A 255 20.23 6.96 -21.00
C GLY A 255 19.65 5.88 -21.93
N PHE A 256 18.42 6.06 -22.43
CA PHE A 256 17.85 5.19 -23.45
C PHE A 256 18.51 5.46 -24.81
N LYS A 257 18.63 4.41 -25.64
CA LYS A 257 19.27 4.50 -26.96
C LYS A 257 18.36 3.96 -28.03
N SER A 258 18.23 4.71 -29.13
CA SER A 258 17.34 4.35 -30.22
C SER A 258 17.92 4.70 -31.58
N GLN A 259 17.41 4.02 -32.61
CA GLN A 259 17.71 4.22 -34.02
C GLN A 259 16.48 4.76 -34.74
N VAL A 260 16.65 5.76 -35.58
CA VAL A 260 15.67 6.24 -36.55
C VAL A 260 16.14 5.82 -37.95
N ILE A 261 15.31 5.01 -38.61
CA ILE A 261 15.60 4.32 -39.86
C ILE A 261 14.71 4.89 -40.96
N PHE A 262 15.29 5.75 -41.80
CA PHE A 262 14.62 6.26 -42.99
C PHE A 262 14.59 5.17 -44.07
N ARG A 263 13.48 5.06 -44.78
CA ARG A 263 13.36 4.13 -45.91
C ARG A 263 13.86 4.81 -47.20
N PRO A 264 14.32 4.05 -48.20
CA PRO A 264 14.72 4.63 -49.48
C PRO A 264 13.61 5.47 -50.09
N ASN A 265 13.97 6.55 -50.80
CA ASN A 265 13.09 7.65 -51.21
C ASN A 265 12.66 8.59 -50.07
N PHE A 266 13.41 8.65 -48.97
CA PHE A 266 13.51 9.89 -48.20
C PHE A 266 14.45 10.85 -48.95
N ARG A 267 13.88 11.87 -49.61
CA ARG A 267 14.58 12.76 -50.53
C ARG A 267 14.53 14.22 -50.04
N PRO A 268 15.26 14.55 -48.96
CA PRO A 268 15.44 15.94 -48.59
C PRO A 268 16.44 16.61 -49.54
N PHE A 269 16.07 17.64 -50.29
CA PHE A 269 17.05 18.42 -51.04
C PHE A 269 17.96 19.19 -50.09
N GLY A 270 17.46 19.75 -48.98
CA GLY A 270 18.36 20.26 -47.92
C GLY A 270 17.70 20.39 -46.56
N PHE A 271 17.94 19.43 -45.66
CA PHE A 271 17.27 19.37 -44.36
C PHE A 271 18.18 19.59 -43.16
N GLN A 272 17.56 20.04 -42.07
CA GLN A 272 18.12 19.93 -40.72
C GLN A 272 17.33 18.88 -39.92
N LEU A 273 18.04 18.01 -39.20
CA LEU A 273 17.45 17.04 -38.28
C LEU A 273 17.94 17.30 -36.85
N ILE A 274 16.97 17.51 -35.96
CA ILE A 274 17.14 17.62 -34.52
C ILE A 274 16.44 16.40 -33.90
N MET A 275 16.94 15.89 -32.78
CA MET A 275 16.14 15.01 -31.91
C MET A 275 16.17 15.56 -30.49
N ASN A 276 15.03 15.62 -29.80
CA ASN A 276 14.93 16.25 -28.49
C ASN A 276 13.77 15.68 -27.64
N TYR A 277 13.66 16.15 -26.40
CA TYR A 277 12.58 15.77 -25.49
C TYR A 277 11.26 16.54 -25.73
N PHE A 278 11.36 17.79 -26.20
CA PHE A 278 10.29 18.78 -26.10
C PHE A 278 9.38 18.89 -27.35
N GLY A 279 9.86 18.47 -28.52
CA GLY A 279 9.21 18.73 -29.80
C GLY A 279 9.78 19.98 -30.49
N ILE A 280 8.90 20.76 -31.13
CA ILE A 280 9.28 21.96 -31.90
C ILE A 280 9.46 23.20 -30.99
N ALA A 281 8.86 23.20 -29.81
CA ALA A 281 8.98 24.26 -28.81
C ALA A 281 9.06 23.66 -27.40
N ASN A 282 9.19 24.51 -26.37
CA ASN A 282 9.19 24.11 -24.96
C ASN A 282 8.41 25.15 -24.15
N THR A 283 7.09 24.98 -24.11
CA THR A 283 6.12 25.86 -23.45
C THR A 283 5.54 25.27 -22.18
N GLY A 284 5.93 24.04 -21.82
CA GLY A 284 5.31 23.26 -20.75
C GLY A 284 4.02 22.53 -21.16
N ASN A 285 3.69 22.51 -22.46
CA ASN A 285 2.52 21.81 -22.98
C ASN A 285 2.92 20.92 -24.17
N PHE A 286 3.40 19.71 -23.88
CA PHE A 286 3.88 18.79 -24.91
C PHE A 286 2.81 18.45 -25.96
N ALA A 287 1.52 18.41 -25.59
CA ALA A 287 0.43 18.18 -26.54
C ALA A 287 0.33 19.25 -27.66
N ASN A 288 0.89 20.45 -27.44
CA ASN A 288 1.03 21.48 -28.48
C ASN A 288 2.47 21.60 -29.03
N ASP A 289 3.49 21.27 -28.24
CA ASP A 289 4.89 21.37 -28.65
C ASP A 289 5.37 20.20 -29.52
N GLY A 290 4.78 19.01 -29.36
CA GLY A 290 5.01 17.85 -30.22
C GLY A 290 4.35 17.93 -31.60
N LYS A 291 3.49 18.92 -31.87
CA LYS A 291 2.80 19.07 -33.17
C LYS A 291 3.74 19.58 -34.26
N SER A 292 3.57 19.10 -35.50
CA SER A 292 4.21 19.67 -36.70
C SER A 292 3.79 21.14 -36.89
N ARG A 293 4.65 21.98 -37.50
CA ARG A 293 4.39 23.42 -37.67
C ARG A 293 4.91 23.95 -39.01
N ASN A 294 4.26 24.97 -39.56
CA ASN A 294 4.78 25.75 -40.69
C ASN A 294 5.90 26.71 -40.22
N GLY A 295 6.88 26.98 -41.08
CA GLY A 295 7.75 28.15 -40.94
C GLY A 295 7.00 29.46 -41.19
N THR A 296 7.63 30.59 -40.88
CA THR A 296 7.08 31.94 -41.11
C THR A 296 7.67 32.54 -42.39
N PHE A 297 6.84 32.85 -43.39
CA PHE A 297 7.30 33.56 -44.59
C PHE A 297 7.46 35.06 -44.32
N THR A 298 8.64 35.60 -44.60
CA THR A 298 8.91 37.03 -44.67
C THR A 298 9.23 37.41 -46.12
N ALA A 299 8.49 38.36 -46.67
CA ALA A 299 8.64 38.76 -48.07
C ALA A 299 9.91 39.63 -48.28
N PRO A 300 10.64 39.49 -49.41
CA PRO A 300 10.47 38.48 -50.44
C PRO A 300 11.32 37.22 -50.15
N ASN A 301 10.69 36.06 -50.16
CA ASN A 301 11.33 34.74 -50.25
C ASN A 301 12.27 34.34 -49.10
N THR A 302 12.06 34.85 -47.88
CA THR A 302 12.80 34.38 -46.68
C THR A 302 11.89 33.56 -45.78
N ILE A 303 12.23 32.30 -45.53
CA ILE A 303 11.52 31.46 -44.56
C ILE A 303 12.27 31.55 -43.22
N THR A 304 11.54 31.88 -42.15
CA THR A 304 12.07 31.89 -40.78
C THR A 304 11.44 30.76 -39.99
N TYR A 305 12.25 29.80 -39.57
CA TYR A 305 11.82 28.70 -38.72
C TYR A 305 11.86 29.12 -37.24
N PRO A 306 10.89 28.72 -36.40
CA PRO A 306 11.00 28.89 -34.96
C PRO A 306 12.25 28.16 -34.42
N VAL A 307 12.84 28.71 -33.35
CA VAL A 307 14.01 28.11 -32.70
C VAL A 307 13.57 26.82 -32.00
N ILE A 308 13.98 25.68 -32.55
CA ILE A 308 13.76 24.38 -31.93
C ILE A 308 14.62 24.28 -30.66
N PRO A 309 14.07 23.83 -29.51
CA PRO A 309 14.81 23.63 -28.27
C PRO A 309 16.04 22.72 -28.45
N GLU A 310 17.04 22.89 -27.56
CA GLU A 310 18.28 22.11 -27.64
C GLU A 310 18.03 20.59 -27.67
N GLY A 311 18.71 19.93 -28.60
CA GLY A 311 18.58 18.50 -28.83
C GLY A 311 19.46 17.61 -27.96
N TYR A 312 19.08 16.33 -27.96
CA TYR A 312 19.90 15.20 -27.51
C TYR A 312 21.18 15.07 -28.35
N GLN A 313 22.08 14.20 -27.89
CA GLN A 313 23.23 13.79 -28.69
C GLN A 313 22.73 12.85 -29.80
N VAL A 314 22.84 13.31 -31.05
CA VAL A 314 22.45 12.55 -32.25
C VAL A 314 23.70 12.10 -32.99
N PHE A 315 23.79 10.80 -33.25
CA PHE A 315 24.95 10.10 -33.79
C PHE A 315 24.62 9.48 -35.15
N LEU A 316 25.66 9.22 -35.95
CA LEU A 316 25.52 8.49 -37.21
C LEU A 316 25.62 6.97 -37.03
N ALA A 317 26.19 6.52 -35.91
CA ALA A 317 26.29 5.12 -35.49
C ALA A 317 25.78 4.94 -34.06
N SER A 318 25.49 3.69 -33.65
CA SER A 318 25.03 3.38 -32.29
C SER A 318 25.97 3.95 -31.21
N PRO A 319 25.48 4.68 -30.19
CA PRO A 319 26.34 5.37 -29.22
C PRO A 319 27.16 4.40 -28.36
N ASP A 320 28.47 4.64 -28.24
CA ASP A 320 29.39 3.79 -27.46
C ASP A 320 28.96 3.69 -25.98
N PRO A 321 28.56 2.50 -25.47
CA PRO A 321 28.12 2.33 -24.09
C PRO A 321 29.19 2.64 -23.02
N VAL A 322 30.47 2.72 -23.38
CA VAL A 322 31.54 3.11 -22.44
C VAL A 322 31.58 4.63 -22.22
N ALA A 323 31.35 5.41 -23.27
CA ALA A 323 31.31 6.88 -23.20
C ALA A 323 29.91 7.42 -22.84
N PHE A 324 28.89 6.65 -23.18
CA PHE A 324 27.48 7.03 -23.12
C PHE A 324 26.72 5.94 -22.36
N PRO A 325 26.61 6.02 -21.01
CA PRO A 325 26.00 4.97 -20.20
C PRO A 325 24.54 4.68 -20.58
N ASN A 326 24.13 3.44 -20.30
CA ASN A 326 22.77 2.97 -20.53
C ASN A 326 21.88 3.30 -19.32
N GLY A 327 20.62 3.66 -19.57
CA GLY A 327 19.61 3.92 -18.53
C GLY A 327 19.05 2.67 -17.85
N THR A 328 17.97 2.85 -17.09
CA THR A 328 17.17 1.76 -16.50
C THR A 328 15.68 2.02 -16.74
N PRO A 329 14.93 1.07 -17.32
CA PRO A 329 13.47 1.14 -17.35
C PRO A 329 12.89 1.26 -15.93
N GLY A 330 11.81 2.02 -15.79
CA GLY A 330 11.01 2.06 -14.57
C GLY A 330 10.03 0.88 -14.46
N SER A 331 9.38 0.78 -13.30
CA SER A 331 8.40 -0.24 -12.91
C SER A 331 7.18 0.48 -12.31
N PRO A 332 6.14 0.79 -13.10
CA PRO A 332 4.95 1.47 -12.62
C PRO A 332 3.94 0.48 -11.99
N ALA A 333 3.11 0.97 -11.06
CA ALA A 333 2.07 0.19 -10.40
C ALA A 333 0.78 1.01 -10.20
N ILE A 334 -0.38 0.36 -10.21
CA ILE A 334 -1.62 0.90 -9.66
C ILE A 334 -1.64 0.53 -8.18
N THR A 335 -1.58 1.51 -7.29
CA THR A 335 -1.38 1.29 -5.85
C THR A 335 -2.70 0.91 -5.16
N GLY A 336 -3.74 1.74 -5.30
CA GLY A 336 -4.97 1.64 -4.50
C GLY A 336 -6.22 1.26 -5.29
N GLY A 337 -7.40 1.55 -4.73
CA GLY A 337 -8.70 1.42 -5.38
C GLY A 337 -8.96 2.45 -6.50
N ILE A 338 -10.25 2.62 -6.84
CA ILE A 338 -10.74 3.84 -7.49
C ILE A 338 -11.52 4.59 -6.42
N TYR A 339 -11.21 5.87 -6.23
CA TYR A 339 -11.74 6.70 -5.14
C TYR A 339 -12.57 7.87 -5.67
N GLY A 340 -13.25 8.57 -4.77
CA GLY A 340 -14.18 9.66 -5.12
C GLY A 340 -15.44 9.16 -5.81
N CYS A 341 -16.24 10.06 -6.37
CA CYS A 341 -17.55 9.71 -6.92
C CYS A 341 -17.91 10.55 -8.16
N ALA A 342 -18.97 10.19 -8.87
CA ALA A 342 -19.38 10.95 -10.07
C ALA A 342 -19.66 12.44 -9.72
N PRO A 343 -19.04 13.42 -10.40
CA PRO A 343 -18.48 13.33 -11.76
C PRO A 343 -16.95 13.12 -11.86
N THR A 344 -16.23 12.90 -10.76
CA THR A 344 -14.76 12.81 -10.76
C THR A 344 -14.27 11.68 -9.86
N TYR A 345 -13.70 10.65 -10.48
CA TYR A 345 -13.02 9.55 -9.80
C TYR A 345 -11.49 9.75 -9.83
N PHE A 346 -10.81 9.19 -8.84
CA PHE A 346 -9.36 9.27 -8.65
C PHE A 346 -8.74 7.88 -8.70
N ILE A 347 -7.62 7.74 -9.41
CA ILE A 347 -6.89 6.49 -9.57
C ILE A 347 -5.44 6.73 -9.13
N PRO A 348 -5.02 6.27 -7.94
CA PRO A 348 -3.64 6.39 -7.48
C PRO A 348 -2.73 5.39 -8.20
N TYR A 349 -1.53 5.87 -8.55
CA TYR A 349 -0.50 5.08 -9.20
C TYR A 349 0.89 5.57 -8.80
N TYR A 350 1.84 4.63 -8.73
CA TYR A 350 3.24 4.92 -8.41
C TYR A 350 4.13 4.75 -9.65
N ILE A 351 5.08 5.67 -9.84
CA ILE A 351 6.18 5.50 -10.80
C ILE A 351 7.55 5.75 -10.14
N ASP A 352 8.47 4.79 -10.29
CA ASP A 352 9.84 4.88 -9.75
C ASP A 352 10.80 5.72 -10.62
N LYS A 353 10.35 6.15 -11.81
CA LYS A 353 11.07 6.96 -12.79
C LYS A 353 10.10 7.90 -13.47
N ALA A 354 10.49 9.16 -13.64
CA ALA A 354 9.71 10.15 -14.38
C ALA A 354 9.53 9.73 -15.85
N GLY A 355 8.41 10.15 -16.45
CA GLY A 355 8.05 9.83 -17.84
C GLY A 355 6.66 10.31 -18.21
N ASP A 356 6.20 9.91 -19.39
CA ASP A 356 4.79 10.09 -19.78
C ASP A 356 3.98 8.88 -19.32
N VAL A 357 2.73 9.09 -18.92
CA VAL A 357 1.89 8.04 -18.35
C VAL A 357 0.58 7.94 -19.10
N ALA A 358 0.13 6.70 -19.32
CA ALA A 358 -1.21 6.41 -19.79
C ALA A 358 -1.85 5.29 -18.94
N ILE A 359 -2.98 5.58 -18.30
CA ILE A 359 -3.82 4.56 -17.66
C ILE A 359 -4.83 4.05 -18.68
N THR A 360 -5.01 2.73 -18.70
CA THR A 360 -6.04 2.04 -19.50
C THR A 360 -7.13 1.55 -18.56
N LEU A 361 -8.37 1.92 -18.88
CA LEU A 361 -9.57 1.35 -18.30
C LEU A 361 -10.16 0.40 -19.36
N ASP A 362 -9.95 -0.90 -19.17
CA ASP A 362 -10.58 -1.98 -19.95
C ASP A 362 -12.03 -2.12 -19.45
N LEU A 363 -12.97 -1.69 -20.29
CA LEU A 363 -14.38 -1.47 -19.93
C LEU A 363 -15.34 -2.41 -20.66
N ASP A 364 -14.86 -3.19 -21.64
CA ASP A 364 -15.65 -4.23 -22.30
C ASP A 364 -15.24 -5.67 -21.93
N GLY A 365 -14.16 -5.83 -21.14
CA GLY A 365 -13.67 -7.11 -20.64
C GLY A 365 -12.78 -7.87 -21.64
N VAL A 366 -12.43 -7.26 -22.77
CA VAL A 366 -11.50 -7.83 -23.74
C VAL A 366 -10.08 -7.33 -23.45
N SER A 367 -9.30 -8.16 -22.76
CA SER A 367 -7.93 -7.85 -22.33
C SER A 367 -7.09 -7.04 -23.33
N GLY A 368 -6.76 -5.81 -22.94
CA GLY A 368 -5.96 -4.86 -23.71
C GLY A 368 -6.75 -3.58 -24.02
N TYR A 369 -6.25 -2.75 -24.94
CA TYR A 369 -6.98 -1.58 -25.43
C TYR A 369 -7.56 -1.84 -26.83
N GLN A 370 -8.86 -1.62 -27.03
CA GLN A 370 -9.50 -1.64 -28.35
C GLN A 370 -9.83 -0.22 -28.84
N ALA A 371 -9.09 0.22 -29.86
CA ALA A 371 -9.31 1.50 -30.50
C ALA A 371 -10.73 1.63 -31.07
N GLY A 372 -11.50 2.59 -30.54
CA GLY A 372 -12.90 2.83 -30.92
C GLY A 372 -13.93 1.97 -30.18
N GLY A 373 -13.50 1.16 -29.20
CA GLY A 373 -14.38 0.47 -28.25
C GLY A 373 -14.78 1.35 -27.06
N ALA A 374 -15.24 0.70 -25.99
CA ALA A 374 -15.58 1.35 -24.72
C ALA A 374 -14.35 1.82 -23.94
N ASP A 375 -13.22 1.11 -24.07
CA ASP A 375 -12.00 1.37 -23.27
C ASP A 375 -11.53 2.82 -23.26
N ARG A 376 -11.24 3.33 -22.07
CA ARG A 376 -10.76 4.69 -21.87
C ARG A 376 -9.25 4.69 -21.71
N ILE A 377 -8.57 5.59 -22.45
CA ILE A 377 -7.18 5.95 -22.17
C ILE A 377 -7.17 7.33 -21.52
N LEU A 378 -6.70 7.36 -20.28
CA LEU A 378 -6.38 8.58 -19.54
C LEU A 378 -4.86 8.79 -19.67
N GLN A 379 -4.41 10.03 -19.88
CA GLN A 379 -2.99 10.28 -20.16
C GLN A 379 -2.50 11.66 -19.72
N VAL A 380 -1.25 11.69 -19.27
CA VAL A 380 -0.54 12.87 -18.77
C VAL A 380 0.91 12.80 -19.23
N TYR A 381 1.53 13.97 -19.42
CA TYR A 381 2.91 14.10 -19.86
C TYR A 381 3.78 14.59 -18.71
N ASP A 382 5.07 14.24 -18.74
CA ASP A 382 6.10 14.80 -17.85
C ASP A 382 5.86 14.55 -16.33
N VAL A 383 5.35 13.37 -15.97
CA VAL A 383 5.00 12.95 -14.60
C VAL A 383 6.26 12.76 -13.72
N PRO A 384 6.28 13.27 -12.47
CA PRO A 384 7.40 13.08 -11.54
C PRO A 384 7.43 11.69 -10.89
N ILE A 385 8.56 11.37 -10.25
CA ILE A 385 8.74 10.14 -9.45
C ILE A 385 7.91 10.25 -8.17
N GLY A 386 7.18 9.19 -7.80
CA GLY A 386 6.40 9.11 -6.57
C GLY A 386 4.99 8.56 -6.78
N ASN A 387 4.15 8.68 -5.74
CA ASN A 387 2.71 8.54 -5.84
C ASN A 387 2.15 9.70 -6.66
N ASN A 388 1.18 9.41 -7.52
CA ASN A 388 0.52 10.36 -8.39
C ASN A 388 -0.95 9.95 -8.55
N ILE A 389 -1.85 10.92 -8.74
CA ILE A 389 -3.27 10.68 -8.96
C ILE A 389 -3.65 10.92 -10.42
N MET A 390 -4.55 10.10 -10.96
CA MET A 390 -5.16 10.31 -12.27
C MET A 390 -6.67 10.46 -12.14
N THR A 391 -7.20 11.57 -12.66
CA THR A 391 -8.64 11.86 -12.63
C THR A 391 -9.40 11.26 -13.81
N TRP A 392 -10.64 10.84 -13.55
CA TRP A 392 -11.54 10.25 -14.55
C TRP A 392 -12.96 10.79 -14.43
N ASP A 393 -13.60 11.07 -15.57
CA ASP A 393 -14.96 11.62 -15.69
C ASP A 393 -16.09 10.58 -15.56
N GLY A 394 -15.77 9.35 -15.11
CA GLY A 394 -16.71 8.24 -14.97
C GLY A 394 -17.29 7.73 -16.30
N LYS A 395 -16.66 8.06 -17.43
CA LYS A 395 -17.18 7.76 -18.78
C LYS A 395 -16.26 6.88 -19.60
N ASP A 396 -16.91 6.03 -20.40
CA ASP A 396 -16.28 5.25 -21.44
C ASP A 396 -15.78 6.16 -22.61
N ASN A 397 -15.08 5.57 -23.57
CA ASN A 397 -14.59 6.27 -24.76
C ASN A 397 -15.70 6.60 -25.79
N LEU A 398 -16.92 6.11 -25.60
CA LEU A 398 -18.11 6.44 -26.39
C LEU A 398 -18.92 7.61 -25.77
N GLY A 399 -18.61 8.00 -24.52
CA GLY A 399 -19.25 9.06 -23.75
C GLY A 399 -20.39 8.59 -22.83
N ASN A 400 -20.59 7.28 -22.67
CA ASN A 400 -21.56 6.72 -21.71
C ASN A 400 -20.98 6.72 -20.30
N THR A 401 -21.81 7.00 -19.29
CA THR A 401 -21.43 6.82 -17.88
C THR A 401 -21.29 5.34 -17.54
N VAL A 402 -20.20 4.97 -16.87
CA VAL A 402 -20.01 3.62 -16.32
C VAL A 402 -20.71 3.54 -14.94
N PRO A 403 -21.51 2.50 -14.65
CA PRO A 403 -22.19 2.37 -13.36
C PRO A 403 -21.22 2.18 -12.19
N ALA A 404 -21.65 2.59 -10.99
CA ALA A 404 -21.03 2.16 -9.73
C ALA A 404 -21.09 0.63 -9.57
N SER A 405 -20.21 0.08 -8.73
CA SER A 405 -19.97 -1.35 -8.53
C SER A 405 -19.54 -2.14 -9.78
N PHE A 406 -19.30 -1.48 -10.92
CA PHE A 406 -18.76 -2.13 -12.11
C PHE A 406 -17.27 -2.42 -11.91
N SER A 407 -16.86 -3.67 -12.13
CA SER A 407 -15.45 -4.06 -12.06
C SER A 407 -14.73 -3.72 -13.37
N VAL A 408 -13.82 -2.76 -13.30
CA VAL A 408 -12.98 -2.30 -14.41
C VAL A 408 -11.56 -2.86 -14.27
N SER A 409 -10.94 -3.27 -15.38
CA SER A 409 -9.53 -3.69 -15.38
C SER A 409 -8.62 -2.50 -15.69
N VAL A 410 -7.78 -2.12 -14.73
CA VAL A 410 -6.94 -0.93 -14.76
C VAL A 410 -5.47 -1.29 -14.88
N SER A 411 -4.76 -0.68 -15.82
CA SER A 411 -3.29 -0.78 -15.93
C SER A 411 -2.64 0.56 -16.21
N VAL A 412 -1.42 0.77 -15.68
CA VAL A 412 -0.61 1.97 -15.94
C VAL A 412 0.56 1.65 -16.87
N LEU A 413 0.67 2.40 -17.97
CA LEU A 413 1.78 2.37 -18.91
C LEU A 413 2.69 3.57 -18.65
N LEU A 414 3.94 3.31 -18.27
CA LEU A 414 5.02 4.29 -18.18
C LEU A 414 5.83 4.30 -19.49
N LEU A 415 5.96 5.49 -20.10
CA LEU A 415 6.72 5.71 -21.33
C LEU A 415 7.92 6.62 -21.04
N GLN A 416 9.12 6.17 -21.40
CA GLN A 416 10.38 6.87 -21.07
C GLN A 416 11.29 7.01 -22.29
N GLY A 417 12.28 7.89 -22.19
CA GLY A 417 13.14 8.25 -23.31
C GLY A 417 12.32 8.79 -24.48
N ARG A 418 11.46 9.79 -24.24
CA ARG A 418 10.68 10.46 -25.29
C ARG A 418 11.63 11.12 -26.28
N VAL A 419 11.61 10.66 -27.53
CA VAL A 419 12.40 11.21 -28.63
C VAL A 419 11.44 11.81 -29.65
N ASN A 420 11.44 13.13 -29.76
CA ASN A 420 10.91 13.85 -30.91
C ASN A 420 11.98 13.88 -32.00
N VAL A 421 11.55 13.88 -33.27
CA VAL A 421 12.40 14.00 -34.47
C VAL A 421 11.95 15.17 -35.34
N PRO A 422 12.12 16.44 -34.92
CA PRO A 422 11.87 17.58 -35.79
C PRO A 422 12.81 17.59 -37.01
N MET A 423 12.20 17.63 -38.19
CA MET A 423 12.89 17.78 -39.48
C MET A 423 12.45 19.08 -40.14
N ILE A 424 13.41 19.96 -40.40
CA ILE A 424 13.21 21.22 -41.11
C ILE A 424 13.47 20.99 -42.59
N ASP A 425 12.54 21.43 -43.45
CA ASP A 425 12.68 21.41 -44.92
C ASP A 425 13.02 20.01 -45.47
N ALA A 426 12.16 19.04 -45.14
CA ALA A 426 12.30 17.64 -45.55
C ALA A 426 11.25 17.29 -46.61
N GLU A 427 11.52 17.65 -47.86
CA GLU A 427 10.57 17.77 -48.98
C GLU A 427 9.71 16.51 -49.18
N LEU A 428 10.34 15.34 -49.35
CA LEU A 428 9.67 14.07 -49.65
C LEU A 428 10.12 12.91 -48.74
N ASN A 429 9.16 12.15 -48.23
CA ASN A 429 9.38 10.92 -47.44
C ASN A 429 8.40 9.82 -47.88
N THR A 430 8.53 9.39 -49.13
CA THR A 430 7.47 8.60 -49.80
C THR A 430 7.24 7.24 -49.14
N ASN A 431 8.26 6.68 -48.47
CA ASN A 431 8.22 5.35 -47.86
C ASN A 431 8.21 5.37 -46.32
N GLY A 432 8.08 6.54 -45.70
CA GLY A 432 8.07 6.69 -44.25
C GLY A 432 9.39 6.31 -43.56
N PHE A 433 9.40 6.32 -42.23
CA PHE A 433 10.54 5.87 -41.44
C PHE A 433 10.10 5.02 -40.25
N SER A 434 11.06 4.40 -39.56
CA SER A 434 10.83 3.52 -38.41
C SER A 434 11.74 3.92 -37.25
N ALA A 435 11.26 3.79 -36.01
CA ALA A 435 12.11 3.86 -34.82
C ALA A 435 12.33 2.47 -34.22
N SER A 436 13.49 2.25 -33.61
CA SER A 436 13.84 1.01 -32.91
C SER A 436 14.63 1.30 -31.63
N ALA A 437 14.29 0.65 -30.51
CA ALA A 437 15.04 0.76 -29.27
C ALA A 437 16.21 -0.23 -29.26
N ILE A 438 17.42 0.32 -29.10
CA ILE A 438 18.69 -0.43 -28.98
C ILE A 438 18.95 -0.77 -27.53
N PHE A 439 18.71 0.20 -26.64
CA PHE A 439 18.78 0.00 -25.21
C PHE A 439 17.58 0.66 -24.50
N PRO A 440 16.74 -0.12 -23.77
CA PRO A 440 16.69 -1.58 -23.80
C PRO A 440 16.42 -2.10 -25.22
N ASN A 441 16.85 -3.32 -25.54
CA ASN A 441 16.67 -3.90 -26.87
C ASN A 441 15.23 -4.41 -27.04
N LEU A 442 14.29 -3.50 -27.27
CA LEU A 442 12.87 -3.78 -27.48
C LEU A 442 12.49 -3.85 -28.97
N GLY A 443 13.42 -3.55 -29.88
CA GLY A 443 13.15 -3.53 -31.31
C GLY A 443 12.24 -2.38 -31.73
N ASN A 444 11.44 -2.59 -32.77
CA ASN A 444 10.61 -1.55 -33.39
C ASN A 444 9.68 -0.86 -32.38
N ARG A 445 9.59 0.47 -32.47
CA ARG A 445 8.80 1.31 -31.56
C ARG A 445 7.62 1.94 -32.31
N PRO A 446 6.44 2.07 -31.67
CA PRO A 446 5.34 2.84 -32.24
C PRO A 446 5.74 4.30 -32.44
N LEU A 447 5.35 4.87 -33.58
CA LEU A 447 5.51 6.27 -33.93
C LEU A 447 4.22 7.03 -33.66
N PHE A 448 4.36 8.27 -33.22
CA PHE A 448 3.27 9.19 -32.90
C PHE A 448 3.53 10.53 -33.59
N TRP A 449 2.49 11.17 -34.10
CA TRP A 449 2.58 12.50 -34.71
C TRP A 449 1.23 13.22 -34.66
N ASP A 450 1.27 14.53 -34.82
CA ASP A 450 0.11 15.40 -34.91
C ASP A 450 0.39 16.54 -35.91
N ASP A 451 -0.15 16.39 -37.12
CA ASP A 451 -0.12 17.41 -38.18
C ASP A 451 -1.42 18.23 -38.22
N THR A 452 -2.26 18.16 -37.18
CA THR A 452 -3.43 19.04 -37.05
C THR A 452 -2.99 20.43 -36.62
N GLY A 453 -3.42 21.43 -37.39
CA GLY A 453 -3.24 22.84 -37.07
C GLY A 453 -4.16 23.31 -35.94
N THR A 454 -4.12 24.62 -35.68
CA THR A 454 -4.68 25.27 -34.49
C THR A 454 -6.20 25.19 -34.28
N LEU A 455 -6.94 24.53 -35.18
CA LEU A 455 -8.40 24.33 -35.11
C LEU A 455 -8.83 22.89 -35.48
N GLY A 456 -7.93 21.91 -35.41
CA GLY A 456 -8.21 20.52 -35.83
C GLY A 456 -8.27 20.32 -37.36
N THR A 457 -8.35 21.40 -38.14
CA THR A 457 -7.99 21.41 -39.56
C THR A 457 -6.48 21.15 -39.70
N GLY A 458 -6.03 20.45 -40.73
CA GLY A 458 -4.60 20.23 -40.99
C GLY A 458 -3.78 21.53 -41.13
N LEU A 459 -2.45 21.41 -41.15
CA LEU A 459 -1.54 22.55 -41.33
C LEU A 459 -2.00 23.45 -42.48
N THR A 460 -1.96 24.77 -42.25
CA THR A 460 -2.40 25.73 -43.25
C THR A 460 -1.52 25.64 -44.50
N ALA A 461 -2.12 25.91 -45.66
CA ALA A 461 -1.36 26.12 -46.89
C ALA A 461 -0.36 27.26 -46.68
N PHE A 462 0.82 27.15 -47.29
CA PHE A 462 1.91 28.09 -47.11
C PHE A 462 2.14 28.86 -48.42
N GLY A 463 2.21 30.20 -48.35
CA GLY A 463 2.36 31.08 -49.52
C GLY A 463 1.07 31.81 -49.93
N SER A 464 1.21 32.81 -50.80
CA SER A 464 0.10 33.65 -51.28
C SER A 464 -0.33 33.23 -52.69
N ALA A 465 -1.61 32.94 -52.88
CA ALA A 465 -2.16 32.50 -54.17
C ALA A 465 -1.79 33.46 -55.33
N GLY A 466 -0.89 33.01 -56.22
CA GLY A 466 -0.50 33.73 -57.44
C GLY A 466 0.99 33.79 -57.78
N ASN A 467 1.88 33.25 -56.95
CA ASN A 467 3.29 33.03 -57.31
C ASN A 467 3.70 31.55 -57.11
N SER A 468 4.86 31.18 -57.64
CA SER A 468 5.38 29.80 -57.63
C SER A 468 5.43 29.19 -56.23
N ASN A 469 5.78 30.00 -55.22
CA ASN A 469 5.91 29.66 -53.80
C ASN A 469 4.59 29.26 -53.09
N SER A 470 3.52 28.90 -53.82
CA SER A 470 2.22 28.53 -53.26
C SER A 470 2.20 27.03 -52.91
N ASN A 471 2.67 26.66 -51.73
CA ASN A 471 2.47 25.31 -51.18
C ASN A 471 0.99 25.13 -50.80
N LEU A 472 0.21 24.65 -51.78
CA LEU A 472 -1.23 24.39 -51.67
C LEU A 472 -1.56 23.10 -50.90
N THR A 473 -0.57 22.41 -50.31
CA THR A 473 -0.83 21.20 -49.52
C THR A 473 -1.51 21.56 -48.20
N THR A 474 -2.73 21.06 -48.02
CA THR A 474 -3.46 21.05 -46.74
C THR A 474 -3.67 19.61 -46.30
N GLY A 475 -4.21 19.42 -45.09
CA GLY A 475 -4.45 18.10 -44.51
C GLY A 475 -3.49 17.79 -43.36
N GLY A 476 -3.98 17.01 -42.40
CA GLY A 476 -3.26 16.68 -41.17
C GLY A 476 -3.83 15.42 -40.55
N VAL A 477 -2.97 14.66 -39.88
CA VAL A 477 -3.28 13.38 -39.24
C VAL A 477 -2.74 13.42 -37.81
N LYS A 478 -3.44 12.74 -36.88
CA LYS A 478 -3.03 12.63 -35.49
C LYS A 478 -3.15 11.19 -35.00
N THR A 479 -2.14 10.68 -34.32
CA THR A 479 -2.27 9.49 -33.46
C THR A 479 -2.97 9.90 -32.15
N PRO A 480 -4.14 9.33 -31.80
CA PRO A 480 -5.06 9.99 -30.86
C PRO A 480 -4.60 9.99 -29.40
N ASN A 481 -3.93 8.92 -28.95
CA ASN A 481 -3.46 8.72 -27.57
C ASN A 481 -2.13 7.95 -27.51
N LEU A 482 -1.51 7.88 -26.32
CA LEU A 482 -0.21 7.24 -26.05
C LEU A 482 -0.15 5.72 -26.27
N LYS A 483 -1.27 5.00 -26.38
CA LYS A 483 -1.31 3.58 -26.78
C LYS A 483 -1.57 3.38 -28.29
N SER A 484 -2.06 4.39 -29.01
CA SER A 484 -2.48 4.31 -30.42
C SER A 484 -1.38 4.73 -31.42
N GLY A 485 -0.12 4.42 -31.12
CA GLY A 485 1.00 4.68 -32.02
C GLY A 485 1.09 3.65 -33.14
N ILE A 486 1.72 4.02 -34.26
CA ILE A 486 1.80 3.17 -35.47
C ILE A 486 3.22 2.66 -35.66
N LEU A 487 3.40 1.34 -35.76
CA LEU A 487 4.71 0.74 -36.03
C LEU A 487 5.22 1.13 -37.43
N GLY A 488 6.47 1.57 -37.50
CA GLY A 488 7.10 1.96 -38.76
C GLY A 488 7.40 0.77 -39.71
N PRO A 489 7.57 1.01 -41.03
CA PRO A 489 7.62 2.32 -41.67
C PRO A 489 6.25 3.01 -41.74
N SER A 490 6.19 4.24 -41.25
CA SER A 490 4.99 5.07 -41.27
C SER A 490 5.37 6.56 -41.24
N HIS A 491 4.37 7.43 -41.11
CA HIS A 491 4.48 8.88 -41.32
C HIS A 491 5.18 9.21 -42.64
N ALA A 492 4.56 8.81 -43.75
CA ALA A 492 5.04 9.06 -45.11
C ALA A 492 4.34 10.28 -45.72
N TRP A 493 5.06 11.07 -46.52
CA TRP A 493 4.49 12.20 -47.26
C TRP A 493 5.06 12.34 -48.68
N ASP A 494 4.16 12.65 -49.61
CA ASP A 494 4.39 12.90 -51.03
C ASP A 494 3.14 13.63 -51.57
N GLY A 495 3.27 14.86 -52.06
CA GLY A 495 2.12 15.70 -52.45
C GLY A 495 1.18 16.13 -51.29
N PRO A 496 -0.08 16.53 -51.57
CA PRO A 496 -1.00 17.08 -50.56
C PRO A 496 -1.74 16.02 -49.74
N ASN A 497 -2.22 16.42 -48.56
CA ASN A 497 -2.97 15.58 -47.61
C ASN A 497 -2.18 14.34 -47.15
N PRO A 498 -1.30 14.46 -46.14
CA PRO A 498 -0.67 13.29 -45.54
C PRO A 498 -1.75 12.32 -45.06
N THR A 499 -1.47 11.02 -45.20
CA THR A 499 -2.38 9.95 -44.80
C THR A 499 -1.62 8.93 -43.96
N LEU A 500 -2.32 7.96 -43.38
CA LEU A 500 -1.69 6.80 -42.74
C LEU A 500 -1.12 5.78 -43.76
N ALA A 501 -1.27 6.00 -45.06
CA ALA A 501 -0.75 5.09 -46.07
C ALA A 501 0.78 5.17 -46.16
N THR A 502 1.42 4.02 -46.35
CA THR A 502 2.86 3.92 -46.65
C THR A 502 3.06 2.80 -47.67
N PRO A 503 3.56 3.09 -48.90
CA PRO A 503 4.04 4.39 -49.38
C PRO A 503 2.95 5.48 -49.44
N ALA A 504 3.35 6.75 -49.36
CA ALA A 504 2.47 7.89 -49.54
C ALA A 504 1.91 7.93 -50.98
N PRO A 505 0.63 8.28 -51.18
CA PRO A 505 -0.01 8.24 -52.50
C PRO A 505 0.33 9.49 -53.35
N LEU A 506 1.10 9.28 -54.43
CA LEU A 506 1.36 10.29 -55.46
C LEU A 506 0.06 10.83 -56.08
N THR A 507 -0.15 12.14 -55.98
CA THR A 507 -1.25 12.84 -56.67
C THR A 507 -0.74 13.46 -57.97
N VAL A 508 -1.47 13.28 -59.08
CA VAL A 508 -1.00 13.69 -60.41
C VAL A 508 -0.82 15.22 -60.49
N GLY A 509 0.43 15.65 -60.64
CA GLY A 509 0.81 17.07 -60.77
C GLY A 509 1.28 17.74 -59.48
N GLN A 510 1.56 16.95 -58.42
CA GLN A 510 2.09 17.38 -57.13
C GLN A 510 3.14 16.35 -56.65
N GLY A 511 4.13 16.77 -55.84
CA GLY A 511 5.23 15.88 -55.41
C GLY A 511 6.36 15.86 -56.44
N SER A 512 7.01 17.01 -56.67
CA SER A 512 7.85 17.20 -57.85
C SER A 512 9.32 16.87 -57.62
N ASN A 513 9.85 15.94 -58.42
CA ASN A 513 11.29 15.62 -58.43
C ASN A 513 12.11 16.64 -59.25
N ASN A 514 11.66 17.89 -59.30
CA ASN A 514 12.29 18.97 -60.07
C ASN A 514 12.71 20.11 -59.14
N ILE A 515 14.00 20.39 -59.12
CA ILE A 515 14.63 21.44 -58.32
C ILE A 515 14.11 22.87 -58.58
N THR A 516 13.39 23.10 -59.69
CA THR A 516 12.73 24.38 -59.98
C THR A 516 11.23 24.40 -59.65
N ALA A 517 10.72 23.37 -58.96
CA ALA A 517 9.30 23.20 -58.64
C ALA A 517 9.03 22.60 -57.24
N LEU A 518 10.06 22.42 -56.40
CA LEU A 518 9.99 21.92 -55.01
C LEU A 518 8.99 22.66 -54.09
N GLU A 519 8.47 23.78 -54.57
CA GLU A 519 7.49 24.62 -53.88
C GLU A 519 6.12 23.93 -53.72
N ASP A 520 5.87 22.83 -54.45
CA ASP A 520 4.65 21.99 -54.36
C ASP A 520 4.73 20.79 -53.39
N ASP A 521 5.89 20.57 -52.76
CA ASP A 521 6.13 19.42 -51.86
C ASP A 521 5.63 19.67 -50.42
N TYR A 522 5.22 18.59 -49.73
CA TYR A 522 4.61 18.69 -48.39
C TYR A 522 5.58 19.26 -47.34
N GLY A 523 6.86 18.86 -47.38
CA GLY A 523 7.86 19.27 -46.40
C GLY A 523 8.45 20.67 -46.61
N ASN A 524 8.27 21.26 -47.79
CA ASN A 524 8.80 22.59 -48.11
C ASN A 524 8.24 23.65 -47.15
N ALA A 525 9.14 24.42 -46.52
CA ALA A 525 8.82 25.44 -45.53
C ALA A 525 8.13 24.92 -44.25
N ARG A 526 8.22 23.63 -43.95
CA ARG A 526 7.65 23.01 -42.74
C ARG A 526 8.71 22.48 -41.79
N ILE A 527 8.31 22.34 -40.53
CA ILE A 527 8.98 21.51 -39.54
C ILE A 527 8.02 20.36 -39.22
N ILE A 528 8.34 19.18 -39.75
CA ILE A 528 7.57 17.96 -39.52
C ILE A 528 8.14 17.31 -38.27
N ASN A 529 7.29 16.96 -37.30
CA ASN A 529 7.71 16.25 -36.10
C ASN A 529 7.03 14.89 -35.99
N THR A 530 7.72 13.98 -35.31
CA THR A 530 7.22 12.65 -34.93
C THR A 530 7.92 12.30 -33.65
N TRP A 531 7.23 11.66 -32.72
CA TRP A 531 7.85 11.16 -31.51
C TRP A 531 7.64 9.66 -31.32
N PHE A 532 8.50 9.09 -30.49
CA PHE A 532 8.45 7.72 -30.02
C PHE A 532 9.16 7.64 -28.67
N TYR A 533 9.15 6.46 -28.05
CA TYR A 533 9.69 6.26 -26.69
C TYR A 533 10.75 5.17 -26.67
N GLY A 534 11.89 5.43 -26.03
CA GLY A 534 12.97 4.47 -25.81
C GLY A 534 12.54 3.27 -24.96
N SER A 535 11.62 3.47 -24.00
CA SER A 535 11.03 2.43 -23.17
C SER A 535 9.50 2.57 -23.08
N GLN A 536 8.82 1.46 -22.87
CA GLN A 536 7.40 1.34 -22.52
C GLN A 536 7.30 0.15 -21.56
N VAL A 537 6.84 0.40 -20.34
CA VAL A 537 6.64 -0.64 -19.31
C VAL A 537 5.22 -0.48 -18.78
N GLU A 538 4.45 -1.57 -18.81
CA GLU A 538 3.08 -1.60 -18.33
C GLU A 538 3.01 -2.41 -17.03
N SER A 539 2.22 -1.95 -16.06
CA SER A 539 1.95 -2.68 -14.83
C SER A 539 1.20 -3.98 -15.11
N VAL A 540 1.16 -4.87 -14.12
CA VAL A 540 0.12 -5.91 -14.10
C VAL A 540 -1.25 -5.21 -14.00
N PRO A 541 -2.26 -5.59 -14.79
CA PRO A 541 -3.61 -5.06 -14.63
C PRO A 541 -4.24 -5.50 -13.30
N ARG A 542 -4.94 -4.59 -12.61
CA ARG A 542 -5.76 -4.88 -11.43
C ARG A 542 -7.23 -4.70 -11.76
N ALA A 543 -8.09 -5.60 -11.28
CA ALA A 543 -9.53 -5.44 -11.35
C ALA A 543 -9.97 -4.60 -10.13
N LEU A 544 -10.55 -3.43 -10.37
CA LEU A 544 -10.99 -2.50 -9.34
C LEU A 544 -12.50 -2.26 -9.47
N SER A 545 -13.18 -2.04 -8.34
CA SER A 545 -14.58 -1.61 -8.34
C SER A 545 -14.66 -0.10 -8.55
N ILE A 546 -15.77 0.38 -9.11
CA ILE A 546 -16.09 1.81 -9.15
C ILE A 546 -16.96 2.13 -7.93
N PRO A 547 -16.56 3.06 -7.04
CA PRO A 547 -17.32 3.41 -5.83
C PRO A 547 -18.65 4.13 -6.13
N GLY A 548 -19.50 4.22 -5.10
CA GLY A 548 -20.74 5.00 -5.10
C GLY A 548 -20.52 6.49 -4.82
N CYS A 549 -21.62 7.22 -4.59
CA CYS A 549 -21.61 8.58 -4.01
C CYS A 549 -22.24 8.59 -2.59
N ASP A 550 -22.41 7.38 -2.05
CA ASP A 550 -23.32 6.92 -1.01
C ASP A 550 -22.70 5.56 -0.65
N ASN A 551 -21.97 5.48 0.47
CA ASN A 551 -21.07 4.35 0.80
C ASN A 551 -21.84 3.22 1.49
N ASP A 552 -22.59 3.59 2.52
CA ASP A 552 -23.49 2.73 3.28
C ASP A 552 -24.80 2.34 2.55
N LEU A 553 -25.15 3.06 1.47
CA LEU A 553 -26.37 2.89 0.69
C LEU A 553 -27.65 3.32 1.44
N ASP A 554 -27.54 4.27 2.37
CA ASP A 554 -28.67 4.80 3.14
C ASP A 554 -29.55 5.79 2.33
N GLY A 555 -28.99 6.37 1.26
CA GLY A 555 -29.63 7.33 0.36
C GLY A 555 -29.33 8.81 0.61
N ILE A 556 -28.48 9.11 1.58
CA ILE A 556 -27.74 10.36 1.74
C ILE A 556 -26.45 10.23 0.89
N ALA A 557 -25.69 11.32 0.77
CA ALA A 557 -24.44 11.31 0.00
C ALA A 557 -23.33 11.73 0.94
N ASN A 558 -22.17 11.07 0.85
CA ASN A 558 -21.14 11.11 1.90
C ASN A 558 -20.80 12.53 2.39
N ASN A 559 -20.69 13.47 1.46
CA ASN A 559 -20.39 14.88 1.75
C ASN A 559 -21.53 15.67 2.47
N LEU A 560 -22.61 15.00 2.86
CA LEU A 560 -23.77 15.47 3.59
C LEU A 560 -24.17 14.50 4.73
N ASP A 561 -23.49 13.36 4.82
CA ASP A 561 -23.61 12.47 5.95
C ASP A 561 -22.83 13.00 7.17
N LEU A 562 -22.98 12.34 8.30
CA LEU A 562 -22.22 12.56 9.53
C LEU A 562 -21.67 11.25 10.12
N ASP A 563 -22.02 10.11 9.52
CA ASP A 563 -21.80 8.71 9.94
C ASP A 563 -21.73 7.88 8.64
N ASP A 564 -20.64 8.10 7.88
CA ASP A 564 -20.46 7.74 6.46
C ASP A 564 -20.46 6.22 6.14
N ASP A 565 -20.47 5.37 7.16
CA ASP A 565 -20.56 3.91 7.05
C ASP A 565 -21.77 3.30 7.79
N ASN A 566 -22.52 4.09 8.58
CA ASN A 566 -23.72 3.71 9.33
C ASN A 566 -23.50 2.71 10.49
N ASP A 567 -22.32 2.72 11.10
CA ASP A 567 -22.01 1.97 12.32
C ASP A 567 -22.60 2.63 13.60
N GLY A 568 -22.67 3.97 13.63
CA GLY A 568 -23.11 4.76 14.79
C GLY A 568 -22.14 5.81 15.29
N ILE A 569 -20.86 5.72 14.95
CA ILE A 569 -19.80 6.68 15.31
C ILE A 569 -19.77 7.76 14.23
N LEU A 570 -19.60 9.02 14.64
CA LEU A 570 -19.55 10.11 13.67
C LEU A 570 -18.16 10.22 13.02
N ASP A 571 -18.07 10.58 11.73
CA ASP A 571 -16.78 10.77 11.03
C ASP A 571 -15.83 11.69 11.82
N THR A 572 -16.38 12.74 12.44
CA THR A 572 -15.59 13.70 13.22
C THR A 572 -15.02 13.15 14.53
N VAL A 573 -15.61 12.08 15.07
CA VAL A 573 -15.17 11.34 16.25
C VAL A 573 -14.10 10.33 15.85
N GLU A 574 -14.36 9.53 14.82
CA GLU A 574 -13.42 8.56 14.24
C GLU A 574 -12.10 9.16 13.82
N ASN A 575 -12.16 10.28 13.08
CA ASN A 575 -10.99 11.01 12.61
C ASN A 575 -10.17 11.66 13.74
N LYS A 576 -10.56 11.49 15.02
CA LYS A 576 -9.81 11.94 16.23
C LYS A 576 -9.38 13.43 16.18
N GLY A 577 -10.18 14.27 15.52
CA GLY A 577 -9.90 15.70 15.34
C GLY A 577 -8.84 16.05 14.28
N LEU A 578 -8.53 15.14 13.35
CA LEU A 578 -7.75 15.42 12.14
C LEU A 578 -8.50 16.41 11.21
N THR A 579 -7.86 16.78 10.11
CA THR A 579 -8.54 17.53 9.04
C THR A 579 -9.46 16.57 8.29
N ASP A 580 -10.68 17.01 7.97
CA ASP A 580 -11.63 16.35 7.08
C ASP A 580 -10.92 15.65 5.90
N PRO A 581 -10.94 14.31 5.80
CA PRO A 581 -10.27 13.57 4.74
C PRO A 581 -10.89 13.84 3.36
N LEU A 582 -12.20 14.08 3.28
CA LEU A 582 -12.93 14.37 2.04
C LEU A 582 -12.74 15.82 1.56
N GLY A 583 -12.18 16.68 2.42
CA GLY A 583 -11.76 18.03 2.08
C GLY A 583 -10.61 18.09 1.07
N ASP A 584 -10.39 19.29 0.52
CA ASP A 584 -9.32 19.63 -0.44
C ASP A 584 -8.48 20.76 0.15
N HIS A 585 -7.27 20.45 0.63
CA HIS A 585 -6.43 21.38 1.39
C HIS A 585 -5.72 22.43 0.53
N ASP A 586 -5.30 22.08 -0.70
CA ASP A 586 -4.49 22.95 -1.56
C ASP A 586 -5.27 23.57 -2.75
N GLY A 587 -6.46 23.05 -3.03
CA GLY A 587 -7.39 23.56 -4.04
C GLY A 587 -7.23 22.95 -5.43
N ASP A 588 -6.51 21.82 -5.57
CA ASP A 588 -6.34 21.13 -6.86
C ASP A 588 -7.48 20.15 -7.21
N GLY A 589 -8.34 19.85 -6.23
CA GLY A 589 -9.52 18.99 -6.37
C GLY A 589 -9.32 17.52 -6.01
N VAL A 590 -8.17 17.14 -5.43
CA VAL A 590 -7.94 15.80 -4.85
C VAL A 590 -8.27 15.80 -3.34
N PRO A 591 -9.05 14.82 -2.83
CA PRO A 591 -9.30 14.65 -1.40
C PRO A 591 -8.03 14.39 -0.57
N ASN A 592 -7.96 14.97 0.62
CA ASN A 592 -6.78 14.93 1.51
C ASN A 592 -6.25 13.51 1.79
N TYR A 593 -7.14 12.52 1.96
CA TYR A 593 -6.74 11.13 2.28
C TYR A 593 -6.03 10.39 1.13
N ILE A 594 -6.09 10.91 -0.09
CA ILE A 594 -5.40 10.34 -1.28
C ILE A 594 -4.52 11.37 -2.00
N ASP A 595 -4.32 12.57 -1.43
CA ASP A 595 -3.46 13.59 -2.02
C ASP A 595 -1.99 13.43 -1.56
N PRO A 596 -1.04 13.05 -2.44
CA PRO A 596 0.37 12.96 -2.09
C PRO A 596 1.03 14.33 -1.82
N GLN A 597 0.34 15.43 -2.08
CA GLN A 597 0.75 16.81 -1.77
C GLN A 597 0.28 17.24 -0.36
N PHE A 598 -0.63 16.48 0.27
CA PHE A 598 -1.23 16.83 1.55
C PHE A 598 -0.17 16.90 2.67
N PRO A 599 -0.13 17.97 3.49
CA PRO A 599 0.91 18.14 4.49
C PRO A 599 0.95 17.03 5.55
N GLY A 600 1.96 16.16 5.41
CA GLY A 600 2.19 15.05 6.31
C GLY A 600 1.58 13.72 5.89
N PHE A 601 1.18 13.56 4.62
CA PHE A 601 0.75 12.30 4.02
C PHE A 601 1.73 11.15 4.34
N ILE A 602 1.21 10.04 4.85
CA ILE A 602 1.96 8.81 5.17
C ILE A 602 1.29 7.65 4.45
N ASP A 603 2.02 6.94 3.60
CA ASP A 603 1.57 5.72 2.92
C ASP A 603 2.65 4.66 3.15
N THR A 604 2.41 3.73 4.07
CA THR A 604 3.39 2.70 4.47
C THR A 604 3.18 1.37 3.74
N ASN A 605 1.95 1.06 3.34
CA ASN A 605 1.59 -0.19 2.65
C ASN A 605 1.74 -0.09 1.11
N PHE A 606 1.86 1.13 0.56
CA PHE A 606 1.90 1.47 -0.87
C PHE A 606 0.58 1.25 -1.62
N ASP A 607 -0.56 1.50 -1.00
CA ASP A 607 -1.85 1.61 -1.69
C ASP A 607 -2.17 3.06 -2.14
N GLY A 608 -1.57 4.07 -1.52
CA GLY A 608 -1.80 5.47 -1.84
C GLY A 608 -3.00 6.11 -1.13
N VAL A 609 -3.51 5.48 -0.08
CA VAL A 609 -4.27 6.10 1.02
C VAL A 609 -3.29 6.60 2.09
N ASP A 610 -3.71 7.57 2.89
CA ASP A 610 -2.94 8.12 3.99
C ASP A 610 -3.24 7.34 5.30
N ASP A 611 -2.28 6.55 5.79
CA ASP A 611 -2.22 5.74 7.04
C ASP A 611 -2.73 6.44 8.33
N ARG A 612 -3.09 7.72 8.26
CA ARG A 612 -3.65 8.53 9.36
C ARG A 612 -5.18 8.50 9.38
N TYR A 613 -5.79 8.18 8.26
CA TYR A 613 -7.23 8.03 8.07
C TYR A 613 -7.63 6.57 7.80
N ASP A 614 -6.66 5.68 7.63
CA ASP A 614 -6.79 4.24 7.38
C ASP A 614 -5.88 3.54 8.40
N LEU A 615 -6.49 2.95 9.43
CA LEU A 615 -5.80 2.46 10.63
C LEU A 615 -5.29 1.02 10.47
N ASP A 616 -6.11 0.13 9.88
CA ASP A 616 -5.77 -1.29 9.63
C ASP A 616 -4.92 -1.49 8.36
N LYS A 617 -5.04 -0.57 7.38
CA LYS A 617 -4.31 -0.48 6.10
C LYS A 617 -4.83 -1.41 5.01
N ASP A 618 -6.14 -1.61 4.94
CA ASP A 618 -6.83 -2.30 3.85
C ASP A 618 -7.07 -1.41 2.60
N GLY A 619 -7.02 -0.08 2.75
CA GLY A 619 -7.24 0.92 1.71
C GLY A 619 -8.64 1.56 1.70
N ILE A 620 -9.45 1.32 2.73
CA ILE A 620 -10.65 2.05 3.14
C ILE A 620 -10.24 3.00 4.28
N ILE A 621 -10.87 4.18 4.39
CA ILE A 621 -10.63 5.08 5.52
C ILE A 621 -11.63 4.78 6.63
N ASN A 622 -11.27 4.99 7.90
CA ASN A 622 -12.07 4.66 9.08
C ASN A 622 -13.56 5.01 8.90
N GLN A 623 -13.89 6.25 8.51
CA GLN A 623 -15.29 6.68 8.31
C GLN A 623 -16.06 5.99 7.18
N PHE A 624 -15.42 5.09 6.43
CA PHE A 624 -16.05 4.22 5.43
C PHE A 624 -15.97 2.74 5.81
N ASP A 625 -15.38 2.41 6.96
CA ASP A 625 -15.01 1.06 7.38
C ASP A 625 -15.56 0.67 8.75
N THR A 626 -16.47 -0.29 8.72
CA THR A 626 -17.24 -0.76 9.89
C THR A 626 -16.47 -1.72 10.83
N ASP A 627 -15.15 -1.85 10.64
CA ASP A 627 -14.18 -2.72 11.35
C ASP A 627 -12.80 -2.00 11.28
N ALA A 628 -12.77 -0.73 11.70
CA ALA A 628 -11.77 0.26 11.34
C ALA A 628 -10.35 -0.05 11.85
N ASP A 629 -10.20 -1.00 12.76
CA ASP A 629 -8.90 -1.50 13.23
C ASP A 629 -8.55 -2.93 12.75
N GLY A 630 -9.48 -3.57 12.03
CA GLY A 630 -9.31 -4.83 11.34
C GLY A 630 -9.21 -6.06 12.25
N ASP A 631 -9.71 -5.97 13.49
CA ASP A 631 -9.68 -7.09 14.44
C ASP A 631 -10.83 -8.10 14.26
N GLY A 632 -11.89 -7.72 13.53
CA GLY A 632 -13.01 -8.58 13.17
C GLY A 632 -14.25 -8.46 14.07
N CYS A 633 -14.25 -7.56 15.05
CA CYS A 633 -15.48 -6.98 15.60
C CYS A 633 -15.93 -5.79 14.73
N ALA A 634 -17.13 -5.26 14.98
CA ALA A 634 -17.62 -4.11 14.24
C ALA A 634 -17.63 -2.88 15.14
N ASP A 635 -17.20 -1.73 14.64
CA ASP A 635 -17.19 -0.44 15.36
C ASP A 635 -18.53 -0.15 16.05
N ALA A 636 -19.63 -0.51 15.38
CA ALA A 636 -21.00 -0.41 15.88
C ALA A 636 -21.22 -1.07 17.26
N ILE A 637 -20.51 -2.15 17.58
CA ILE A 637 -20.54 -2.87 18.87
C ILE A 637 -19.52 -2.29 19.85
N GLU A 638 -18.40 -1.78 19.35
CA GLU A 638 -17.23 -1.38 20.13
C GLU A 638 -17.20 0.09 20.51
N GLY A 639 -18.16 0.88 20.02
CA GLY A 639 -18.41 2.24 20.49
C GLY A 639 -18.79 2.33 21.97
N SER A 640 -19.03 3.55 22.46
CA SER A 640 -19.31 3.78 23.89
C SER A 640 -20.72 3.42 24.35
N GLU A 641 -21.63 3.08 23.43
CA GLU A 641 -23.02 2.76 23.72
C GLU A 641 -23.30 1.26 23.56
N TYR A 642 -24.22 0.73 24.37
CA TYR A 642 -24.44 -0.71 24.40
C TYR A 642 -25.22 -1.22 23.17
N ILE A 643 -24.51 -1.85 22.24
CA ILE A 643 -25.03 -2.50 21.03
C ILE A 643 -24.63 -3.98 21.00
N THR A 644 -25.60 -4.85 20.72
CA THR A 644 -25.38 -6.30 20.63
C THR A 644 -25.17 -6.78 19.19
N PRO A 645 -24.52 -7.94 18.97
CA PRO A 645 -24.46 -8.60 17.65
C PRO A 645 -25.84 -8.88 17.00
N ALA A 646 -26.92 -8.85 17.79
CA ALA A 646 -28.29 -8.97 17.28
C ALA A 646 -28.85 -7.67 16.68
N GLN A 647 -28.24 -6.52 16.96
CA GLN A 647 -28.64 -5.19 16.48
C GLN A 647 -27.90 -4.74 15.21
N ILE A 648 -26.85 -5.44 14.79
CA ILE A 648 -26.06 -5.15 13.58
C ILE A 648 -26.22 -6.18 12.46
N HIS A 649 -25.74 -5.87 11.27
CA HIS A 649 -25.50 -6.84 10.19
C HIS A 649 -24.12 -7.51 10.37
N PRO A 650 -24.00 -8.85 10.45
CA PRO A 650 -22.71 -9.49 10.73
C PRO A 650 -21.65 -9.23 9.66
N LEU A 651 -20.41 -8.90 10.06
CA LEU A 651 -19.25 -8.77 9.16
C LEU A 651 -19.01 -10.03 8.30
N THR A 652 -19.43 -11.20 8.80
CA THR A 652 -19.27 -12.52 8.17
C THR A 652 -20.31 -12.88 7.10
N LEU A 653 -21.21 -11.98 6.71
CA LEU A 653 -22.17 -12.26 5.63
C LEU A 653 -21.45 -12.64 4.32
N ALA A 654 -21.94 -13.67 3.63
CA ALA A 654 -21.38 -14.10 2.35
C ALA A 654 -21.73 -13.13 1.21
N SER A 655 -20.86 -12.98 0.21
CA SER A 655 -21.07 -12.09 -0.96
C SER A 655 -22.24 -12.44 -1.89
N THR A 656 -23.03 -13.46 -1.53
CA THR A 656 -24.30 -13.80 -2.17
C THR A 656 -25.54 -13.40 -1.36
N ASP A 657 -25.35 -12.91 -0.12
CA ASP A 657 -26.45 -12.43 0.72
C ASP A 657 -26.95 -11.07 0.21
N PRO A 658 -28.27 -10.84 0.14
CA PRO A 658 -28.81 -9.54 -0.27
C PRO A 658 -28.36 -8.36 0.59
N ASN A 659 -27.91 -8.60 1.83
CA ASN A 659 -27.48 -7.58 2.78
C ASN A 659 -25.94 -7.48 2.87
N TYR A 660 -25.18 -8.08 1.95
CA TYR A 660 -23.72 -8.10 2.00
C TYR A 660 -23.07 -6.70 2.01
N ASN A 661 -23.72 -5.71 1.42
CA ASN A 661 -23.21 -4.34 1.39
C ASN A 661 -23.44 -3.58 2.71
N TYR A 662 -24.26 -4.11 3.62
CA TYR A 662 -24.63 -3.47 4.88
C TYR A 662 -23.91 -4.08 6.08
N ARG A 663 -22.81 -4.82 5.89
CA ARG A 663 -22.08 -5.50 6.98
C ARG A 663 -21.53 -4.48 7.98
N GLY A 664 -21.48 -4.85 9.27
CA GLY A 664 -21.09 -3.96 10.38
C GLY A 664 -22.23 -3.03 10.83
N GLN A 665 -22.97 -2.47 9.89
CA GLN A 665 -24.00 -1.44 10.11
C GLN A 665 -25.14 -1.83 11.04
N ILE A 666 -25.73 -0.82 11.68
CA ILE A 666 -26.95 -0.94 12.49
C ILE A 666 -28.13 -1.44 11.64
N ARG A 667 -28.89 -2.41 12.17
CA ARG A 667 -30.10 -2.99 11.56
C ARG A 667 -31.38 -2.84 12.39
N VAL A 668 -31.44 -1.89 13.32
CA VAL A 668 -32.59 -1.65 14.21
C VAL A 668 -33.08 -0.21 14.17
N THR A 669 -34.40 -0.03 14.24
CA THR A 669 -35.03 1.28 14.43
C THR A 669 -34.69 1.88 15.80
N HIS A 670 -35.06 3.15 16.01
CA HIS A 670 -34.91 3.88 17.28
C HIS A 670 -35.29 3.10 18.57
N ASN A 671 -36.19 2.13 18.47
CA ASN A 671 -36.72 1.31 19.57
C ASN A 671 -36.27 -0.18 19.51
N GLY A 672 -35.08 -0.45 18.98
CA GLY A 672 -34.51 -1.81 18.91
C GLY A 672 -35.25 -2.80 18.00
N THR A 673 -36.17 -2.35 17.14
CA THR A 673 -36.93 -3.26 16.25
C THR A 673 -36.16 -3.51 14.96
N VAL A 674 -35.87 -4.78 14.67
CA VAL A 674 -35.06 -5.18 13.50
C VAL A 674 -35.71 -4.77 12.17
N ASN A 675 -34.92 -4.11 11.32
CA ASN A 675 -35.20 -3.77 9.94
C ASN A 675 -33.96 -4.06 9.08
N ASN A 676 -34.08 -4.96 8.10
CA ASN A 676 -32.96 -5.40 7.25
C ASN A 676 -32.68 -4.40 6.10
N ASN A 677 -32.71 -3.10 6.37
CA ASN A 677 -32.45 -2.04 5.39
C ASN A 677 -32.03 -0.73 6.11
N PRO A 678 -30.73 -0.44 6.22
CA PRO A 678 -30.16 0.74 6.91
C PRO A 678 -30.78 2.07 6.46
N ALA A 679 -31.00 2.25 5.15
CA ALA A 679 -31.69 3.38 4.51
C ALA A 679 -33.08 3.80 5.06
N GLN A 680 -33.63 3.06 6.04
CA GLN A 680 -34.91 3.35 6.70
C GLN A 680 -34.77 3.65 8.19
N ILE A 681 -33.60 3.48 8.78
CA ILE A 681 -33.37 3.51 10.23
C ILE A 681 -32.28 4.51 10.65
N VAL A 682 -31.85 5.34 9.71
CA VAL A 682 -31.08 6.58 9.90
C VAL A 682 -31.97 7.75 10.32
N SER A 683 -31.37 8.80 10.87
CA SER A 683 -32.03 10.08 11.08
C SER A 683 -31.81 11.05 9.90
N THR A 684 -32.82 11.88 9.62
CA THR A 684 -32.83 12.89 8.54
C THR A 684 -32.98 14.29 9.12
N SER A 685 -32.45 14.52 10.32
CA SER A 685 -32.46 15.82 10.98
C SER A 685 -31.19 16.59 10.65
N ALA A 686 -31.24 17.92 10.69
CA ALA A 686 -30.08 18.75 10.36
C ALA A 686 -28.92 18.69 11.37
N ILE A 687 -29.05 17.89 12.45
CA ILE A 687 -28.04 17.74 13.51
C ILE A 687 -27.66 16.27 13.77
N SER A 688 -28.23 15.35 12.99
CA SER A 688 -28.01 13.90 13.05
C SER A 688 -28.46 13.31 11.71
N ASN A 689 -27.94 13.85 10.60
CA ASN A 689 -28.26 13.36 9.26
C ASN A 689 -27.38 12.14 9.00
N GLY A 690 -27.98 11.01 8.57
CA GLY A 690 -27.29 9.74 8.32
C GLY A 690 -27.10 8.87 9.56
N VAL A 691 -26.73 9.47 10.69
CA VAL A 691 -26.57 8.78 11.99
C VAL A 691 -27.73 7.81 12.33
N PRO A 692 -27.47 6.52 12.66
CA PRO A 692 -28.47 5.54 13.07
C PRO A 692 -29.38 6.01 14.21
N GLN A 693 -30.66 5.68 14.11
CA GLN A 693 -31.68 6.17 15.06
C GLN A 693 -31.52 5.67 16.49
N ILE A 694 -30.77 4.61 16.76
CA ILE A 694 -30.76 4.01 18.10
C ILE A 694 -29.95 4.82 19.13
N PHE A 695 -29.00 5.64 18.65
CA PHE A 695 -28.14 6.52 19.45
C PHE A 695 -28.68 7.94 19.60
N ASN A 696 -29.68 8.33 18.79
CA ASN A 696 -30.02 9.74 18.63
C ASN A 696 -31.00 10.30 19.69
N PRO A 697 -30.77 11.52 20.22
CA PRO A 697 -31.54 12.09 21.30
C PRO A 697 -32.86 12.70 20.83
N ALA A 698 -33.80 12.84 21.77
CA ALA A 698 -35.14 13.35 21.48
C ALA A 698 -35.09 14.80 20.96
N GLY A 699 -35.59 15.02 19.74
CA GLY A 699 -35.49 16.30 19.03
C GLY A 699 -34.47 16.30 17.89
N SER A 700 -33.45 15.44 17.96
CA SER A 700 -32.52 15.15 16.86
C SER A 700 -33.01 13.96 16.02
N ASN A 701 -33.50 12.90 16.65
CA ASN A 701 -33.85 11.62 16.04
C ASN A 701 -35.09 11.59 15.10
N LEU A 702 -35.14 12.41 14.05
CA LEU A 702 -36.28 12.45 13.12
C LEU A 702 -36.09 11.50 11.93
N ASN A 703 -37.09 10.66 11.64
CA ASN A 703 -37.27 10.04 10.33
C ASN A 703 -38.76 9.89 10.01
N SER A 704 -39.21 10.30 8.83
CA SER A 704 -40.65 10.34 8.50
C SER A 704 -41.36 8.97 8.46
N LEU A 705 -40.61 7.86 8.31
CA LEU A 705 -41.15 6.50 8.19
C LEU A 705 -41.11 5.74 9.51
N THR A 706 -39.99 5.83 10.23
CA THR A 706 -39.64 4.96 11.36
C THR A 706 -39.62 5.68 12.71
N ASN A 707 -39.28 6.98 12.75
CA ASN A 707 -39.32 7.80 13.97
C ASN A 707 -39.95 9.19 13.72
N SER A 708 -41.19 9.19 13.22
CA SER A 708 -41.89 10.45 12.87
C SER A 708 -42.25 11.31 14.10
N GLY A 709 -42.17 10.74 15.30
CA GLY A 709 -42.35 11.43 16.57
C GLY A 709 -41.10 12.17 17.06
N ASN A 710 -39.93 11.94 16.44
CA ASN A 710 -38.65 12.47 16.89
C ASN A 710 -38.33 12.08 18.35
N ALA A 711 -38.60 10.80 18.66
CA ALA A 711 -38.40 10.21 19.98
C ALA A 711 -36.93 9.83 20.18
N LYS A 712 -36.49 9.80 21.45
CA LYS A 712 -35.18 9.29 21.86
C LYS A 712 -34.92 7.88 21.29
N GLY A 713 -33.67 7.57 20.97
CA GLY A 713 -33.20 6.21 20.76
C GLY A 713 -33.12 5.41 22.06
N ASP A 714 -33.17 4.08 21.94
CA ASP A 714 -33.11 3.17 23.08
C ASP A 714 -31.68 2.97 23.63
N ALA A 715 -30.62 3.17 22.84
CA ALA A 715 -29.21 3.02 23.27
C ALA A 715 -28.53 4.33 23.74
N ASP A 716 -29.01 5.50 23.27
CA ASP A 716 -28.67 6.84 23.81
C ASP A 716 -28.65 6.81 25.36
N ASN A 717 -27.67 7.44 26.02
CA ASN A 717 -27.56 7.47 27.49
C ASN A 717 -27.44 6.06 28.12
N THR A 718 -26.78 5.09 27.47
CA THR A 718 -26.33 3.86 28.16
C THR A 718 -25.03 4.11 28.95
N ASP A 719 -24.17 4.99 28.43
CA ASP A 719 -22.96 5.54 29.04
C ASP A 719 -23.23 6.63 30.10
N GLY A 720 -24.37 7.32 29.99
CA GLY A 720 -24.79 8.46 30.82
C GLY A 720 -24.63 9.85 30.18
N SER A 721 -24.25 9.95 28.90
CA SER A 721 -24.32 11.17 28.09
C SER A 721 -25.68 11.31 27.39
N SER A 722 -25.89 12.35 26.57
CA SER A 722 -27.07 12.43 25.70
C SER A 722 -26.69 13.17 24.42
N ASP A 723 -25.76 12.53 23.71
CA ASP A 723 -25.03 13.08 22.58
C ASP A 723 -25.64 12.53 21.27
N VAL A 724 -25.01 12.79 20.11
CA VAL A 724 -25.48 12.31 18.78
C VAL A 724 -24.47 11.31 18.25
N GLY A 725 -24.95 10.15 17.79
CA GLY A 725 -24.08 9.00 17.53
C GLY A 725 -23.53 8.42 18.84
N GLN A 726 -22.60 7.49 18.74
CA GLN A 726 -21.81 6.97 19.86
C GLN A 726 -20.35 7.47 19.80
N GLY A 727 -19.64 7.38 20.92
CA GLY A 727 -18.20 7.62 21.00
C GLY A 727 -17.38 6.39 20.60
N LEU A 728 -16.06 6.58 20.41
CA LEU A 728 -15.12 5.56 19.92
C LEU A 728 -15.06 4.23 20.69
N GLY A 729 -15.46 4.20 21.97
CA GLY A 729 -15.22 3.06 22.88
C GLY A 729 -13.82 2.44 22.73
N ILE A 730 -13.75 1.23 22.17
CA ILE A 730 -12.51 0.53 21.81
C ILE A 730 -12.26 0.35 20.30
N SER A 731 -13.21 0.68 19.40
CA SER A 731 -13.23 0.33 17.96
C SER A 731 -12.05 0.75 17.07
N GLN A 732 -11.07 1.43 17.66
CA GLN A 732 -9.83 1.82 17.01
C GLN A 732 -8.61 1.37 17.84
N THR A 733 -8.68 0.12 18.33
CA THR A 733 -7.76 -0.58 19.22
C THR A 733 -7.64 -2.08 18.86
N ALA A 734 -6.96 -2.40 17.76
CA ALA A 734 -6.70 -3.76 17.21
C ALA A 734 -5.98 -4.79 18.13
N LEU A 735 -5.93 -4.54 19.44
CA LEU A 735 -5.46 -5.44 20.49
C LEU A 735 -6.59 -5.80 21.50
N ALA A 736 -7.82 -5.30 21.31
CA ALA A 736 -8.93 -5.46 22.24
C ALA A 736 -10.27 -5.54 21.49
N ASN A 737 -10.70 -6.77 21.20
CA ASN A 737 -11.91 -7.09 20.45
C ASN A 737 -13.14 -7.18 21.38
N GLY A 738 -14.10 -6.26 21.25
CA GLY A 738 -15.34 -6.20 22.01
C GLY A 738 -16.39 -7.26 21.64
N CYS A 739 -16.10 -8.09 20.64
CA CYS A 739 -16.89 -9.26 20.26
C CYS A 739 -16.31 -10.57 20.82
N THR A 740 -15.25 -10.53 21.64
CA THR A 740 -14.68 -11.72 22.29
C THR A 740 -15.71 -12.31 23.25
N ASP A 741 -16.01 -13.59 23.07
CA ASP A 741 -16.99 -14.41 23.78
C ASP A 741 -16.28 -15.76 24.00
N SER A 742 -15.50 -15.83 25.08
CA SER A 742 -14.49 -16.88 25.32
C SER A 742 -15.12 -18.26 25.56
N ASP A 743 -16.29 -18.30 26.20
CA ASP A 743 -17.05 -19.52 26.46
C ASP A 743 -18.09 -19.90 25.37
N GLY A 744 -18.52 -18.94 24.55
CA GLY A 744 -19.50 -19.11 23.48
C GLY A 744 -20.97 -19.03 23.94
N ASP A 745 -21.28 -18.29 25.00
CA ASP A 745 -22.63 -18.09 25.51
C ASP A 745 -23.44 -16.98 24.82
N GLY A 746 -22.75 -16.05 24.16
CA GLY A 746 -23.35 -14.89 23.50
C GLY A 746 -23.33 -13.59 24.30
N ILE A 747 -22.57 -13.54 25.41
CA ILE A 747 -22.24 -12.36 26.19
C ILE A 747 -20.71 -12.16 26.06
N PRO A 748 -20.23 -10.98 25.61
CA PRO A 748 -18.80 -10.76 25.48
C PRO A 748 -18.10 -10.63 26.83
N ASP A 749 -16.84 -11.09 26.94
CA ASP A 749 -16.00 -11.08 28.15
C ASP A 749 -15.95 -9.69 28.84
N ALA A 750 -16.02 -8.60 28.07
CA ALA A 750 -16.06 -7.23 28.61
C ALA A 750 -17.33 -6.89 29.44
N ASP A 751 -18.40 -7.66 29.26
CA ASP A 751 -19.70 -7.56 29.92
C ASP A 751 -20.06 -8.80 30.77
N ASP A 752 -19.31 -9.89 30.64
CA ASP A 752 -19.46 -11.09 31.45
C ASP A 752 -18.93 -10.88 32.90
N LEU A 753 -19.15 -11.88 33.75
CA LEU A 753 -18.70 -11.94 35.14
C LEU A 753 -18.12 -13.34 35.51
N ASP A 754 -18.02 -14.24 34.53
CA ASP A 754 -17.63 -15.65 34.57
C ASP A 754 -17.22 -16.04 33.13
N ASP A 755 -16.14 -15.43 32.60
CA ASP A 755 -15.73 -15.44 31.17
C ASP A 755 -15.50 -16.86 30.57
N ASP A 756 -15.39 -17.89 31.41
CA ASP A 756 -15.21 -19.28 30.99
C ASP A 756 -16.45 -20.17 31.20
N ASN A 757 -17.50 -19.66 31.88
CA ASN A 757 -18.78 -20.30 32.23
C ASN A 757 -18.68 -21.57 33.12
N ASP A 758 -17.66 -21.67 33.96
CA ASP A 758 -17.51 -22.73 34.96
C ASP A 758 -18.42 -22.54 36.19
N GLY A 759 -18.88 -21.30 36.46
CA GLY A 759 -19.73 -20.94 37.59
C GLY A 759 -19.07 -20.09 38.67
N ILE A 760 -17.75 -19.97 38.70
CA ILE A 760 -16.98 -19.12 39.60
C ILE A 760 -16.87 -17.72 38.96
N LEU A 761 -16.86 -16.67 39.79
CA LEU A 761 -16.65 -15.32 39.24
C LEU A 761 -15.16 -15.11 38.98
N ASP A 762 -14.83 -14.49 37.85
CA ASP A 762 -13.47 -14.04 37.58
C ASP A 762 -12.95 -13.08 38.68
N THR A 763 -13.83 -12.36 39.38
CA THR A 763 -13.44 -11.51 40.52
C THR A 763 -13.04 -12.30 41.78
N ALA A 764 -13.46 -13.56 41.87
CA ALA A 764 -13.07 -14.51 42.91
C ALA A 764 -11.76 -15.22 42.55
N GLU A 765 -11.60 -15.65 41.29
CA GLU A 765 -10.42 -16.37 40.76
C GLU A 765 -9.21 -15.45 40.61
N CYS A 766 -9.49 -14.25 40.12
CA CYS A 766 -8.50 -13.23 39.80
C CYS A 766 -8.73 -11.96 40.63
N PRO A 767 -8.62 -12.04 41.98
CA PRO A 767 -8.89 -10.92 42.87
C PRO A 767 -7.91 -9.77 42.59
N GLY A 768 -8.45 -8.65 42.12
CA GLY A 768 -7.68 -7.55 41.54
C GLY A 768 -6.53 -7.05 42.41
N THR A 769 -5.31 -7.11 41.86
CA THR A 769 -4.11 -6.56 42.52
C THR A 769 -3.96 -5.09 42.14
N ASN A 770 -3.82 -4.19 43.12
CA ASN A 770 -3.71 -2.77 42.81
C ASN A 770 -2.33 -2.43 42.18
N THR A 771 -2.29 -2.00 40.92
CA THR A 771 -1.04 -1.55 40.27
C THR A 771 -0.55 -0.21 40.83
N VAL A 772 -1.44 0.56 41.49
CA VAL A 772 -1.09 1.80 42.20
C VAL A 772 -0.43 1.49 43.55
N VAL A 773 0.82 1.89 43.70
CA VAL A 773 1.59 1.67 44.94
C VAL A 773 1.45 2.90 45.85
N ASN A 774 1.10 2.68 47.13
CA ASN A 774 0.92 3.74 48.14
C ASN A 774 -0.17 4.77 47.73
N GLY A 775 -1.27 4.31 47.13
CA GLY A 775 -2.40 5.16 46.74
C GLY A 775 -3.33 5.59 47.89
N THR A 776 -3.26 4.93 49.05
CA THR A 776 -3.97 5.29 50.31
C THR A 776 -3.24 6.35 51.14
N PHE A 777 -2.03 6.74 50.73
CA PHE A 777 -1.16 7.76 51.35
C PHE A 777 -0.98 7.75 52.87
N ASP A 778 -1.36 6.69 53.60
CA ASP A 778 -1.50 6.62 55.07
C ASP A 778 -0.37 7.25 55.90
N THR A 779 0.85 7.29 55.36
CA THR A 779 2.04 7.75 56.07
C THR A 779 2.97 8.71 55.29
N ASN A 780 2.87 8.81 53.96
CA ASN A 780 3.78 9.61 53.11
C ASN A 780 3.39 9.58 51.62
N LEU A 781 4.06 10.38 50.78
CA LEU A 781 3.95 10.36 49.31
C LEU A 781 5.06 9.53 48.60
N ASN A 782 5.69 8.55 49.26
CA ASN A 782 6.72 7.74 48.60
C ASN A 782 6.10 6.94 47.44
N ASN A 783 6.93 6.59 46.47
CA ASN A 783 6.54 5.98 45.18
C ASN A 783 5.74 6.90 44.24
N TRP A 784 5.48 8.15 44.63
CA TRP A 784 4.93 9.19 43.77
C TRP A 784 5.94 10.29 43.49
N ILE A 785 5.92 10.81 42.27
CA ILE A 785 6.73 11.92 41.78
C ILE A 785 5.92 13.21 41.97
N VAL A 786 6.49 14.17 42.69
CA VAL A 786 5.90 15.49 42.92
C VAL A 786 6.65 16.54 42.09
N ASN A 787 5.92 17.31 41.28
CA ASN A 787 6.44 18.41 40.47
C ASN A 787 5.61 19.68 40.75
N PRO A 788 6.22 20.84 41.07
CA PRO A 788 7.66 21.07 41.25
C PRO A 788 8.28 20.27 42.40
N ASN A 789 9.59 19.98 42.27
CA ASN A 789 10.39 19.08 43.11
C ASN A 789 10.06 19.21 44.62
N PRO A 790 9.94 18.09 45.39
CA PRO A 790 9.81 18.11 46.85
C PRO A 790 10.88 18.93 47.61
N ASP A 791 12.04 19.26 47.03
CA ASP A 791 13.02 20.20 47.63
C ASP A 791 12.61 21.69 47.55
N ALA A 792 11.51 22.02 46.86
CA ALA A 792 10.96 23.37 46.80
C ALA A 792 10.38 23.82 48.17
N PRO A 793 10.26 25.15 48.42
CA PRO A 793 9.61 25.68 49.62
C PRO A 793 8.22 25.05 49.85
N SER A 794 7.89 24.78 51.12
CA SER A 794 6.77 23.92 51.53
C SER A 794 5.35 24.43 51.19
N THR A 795 5.22 25.51 50.42
CA THR A 795 3.97 26.19 50.08
C THR A 795 3.57 26.04 48.61
N ASN A 796 4.37 25.36 47.79
CA ASN A 796 4.24 25.37 46.33
C ASN A 796 4.32 23.96 45.70
N LYS A 797 3.62 22.94 46.25
CA LYS A 797 3.66 21.56 45.73
C LYS A 797 2.57 20.68 46.37
N TRP A 798 2.38 19.46 45.85
CA TRP A 798 1.70 18.39 46.59
C TRP A 798 2.49 17.99 47.84
N ILE A 799 1.79 17.78 48.95
CA ILE A 799 2.32 17.39 50.27
C ILE A 799 1.42 16.35 50.94
N PHE A 800 2.03 15.50 51.77
CA PHE A 800 1.28 14.61 52.67
C PHE A 800 0.74 15.42 53.86
N THR A 801 -0.57 15.35 54.09
CA THR A 801 -1.26 15.98 55.23
C THR A 801 -2.28 14.99 55.80
N ASP A 802 -2.11 14.62 57.07
CA ASP A 802 -3.05 13.84 57.89
C ASP A 802 -3.72 12.64 57.20
N GLY A 803 -2.93 11.84 56.48
CA GLY A 803 -3.39 10.63 55.78
C GLY A 803 -3.60 10.78 54.28
N THR A 804 -3.56 11.99 53.72
CA THR A 804 -3.93 12.27 52.32
C THR A 804 -2.85 13.03 51.55
N ALA A 805 -2.88 12.96 50.21
CA ALA A 805 -2.08 13.84 49.36
C ALA A 805 -2.86 15.13 49.08
N THR A 806 -2.31 16.27 49.48
CA THR A 806 -2.97 17.59 49.42
C THR A 806 -2.12 18.58 48.63
N ASN A 807 -2.74 19.51 47.93
CA ASN A 807 -2.07 20.68 47.37
C ASN A 807 -2.90 21.93 47.67
N ASN A 808 -2.32 22.80 48.49
CA ASN A 808 -2.92 24.03 48.98
C ASN A 808 -2.19 25.28 48.45
N THR A 809 -1.69 25.19 47.21
CA THR A 809 -0.91 26.25 46.58
C THR A 809 -1.82 27.23 45.83
N ASN A 810 -1.99 28.43 46.37
CA ASN A 810 -2.59 29.54 45.61
C ASN A 810 -1.71 29.88 44.40
N GLY A 811 -2.34 30.00 43.21
CA GLY A 811 -1.64 30.25 41.95
C GLY A 811 -0.89 29.03 41.37
N ALA A 812 -1.28 27.81 41.73
CA ALA A 812 -0.71 26.60 41.15
C ALA A 812 -0.94 26.55 39.62
N VAL A 813 0.11 26.22 38.87
CA VAL A 813 0.03 25.96 37.42
C VAL A 813 0.86 24.72 37.12
N ASN A 814 0.22 23.69 36.55
CA ASN A 814 0.84 22.40 36.23
C ASN A 814 1.53 21.71 37.42
N HIS A 815 0.96 21.78 38.62
CA HIS A 815 1.49 21.03 39.78
C HIS A 815 1.03 19.57 39.70
N THR A 816 1.95 18.64 39.46
CA THR A 816 1.62 17.21 39.27
C THR A 816 2.03 16.33 40.45
N LEU A 817 1.16 15.39 40.78
CA LEU A 817 1.46 14.18 41.54
C LEU A 817 1.32 13.00 40.59
N SER A 818 2.37 12.19 40.38
CA SER A 818 2.36 11.15 39.33
C SER A 818 3.09 9.87 39.69
N GLN A 819 2.71 8.75 39.08
CA GLN A 819 3.31 7.43 39.27
C GLN A 819 3.33 6.67 37.93
N THR A 820 4.40 5.91 37.70
CA THR A 820 4.47 4.94 36.58
C THR A 820 3.79 3.65 37.02
N LEU A 821 2.71 3.30 36.33
CA LEU A 821 1.99 2.03 36.44
C LEU A 821 2.59 0.99 35.50
N ASN A 822 2.31 -0.29 35.76
CA ASN A 822 2.73 -1.41 34.92
C ASN A 822 1.59 -2.43 34.85
N ASN A 823 1.71 -3.42 33.96
CA ASN A 823 0.72 -4.47 33.73
C ASN A 823 -0.65 -3.91 33.26
N LEU A 824 -0.65 -2.78 32.55
CA LEU A 824 -1.89 -2.23 31.96
C LEU A 824 -2.35 -3.02 30.72
N ASP A 825 -1.46 -3.84 30.17
CA ASP A 825 -1.73 -4.91 29.20
C ASP A 825 -2.39 -6.15 29.85
N LYS A 826 -2.64 -6.13 31.16
CA LYS A 826 -3.35 -7.17 31.92
C LYS A 826 -4.64 -6.63 32.56
N LEU A 827 -5.36 -5.83 31.78
CA LEU A 827 -6.66 -5.27 32.15
C LEU A 827 -7.73 -5.92 31.28
N GLN A 828 -8.71 -6.53 31.92
CA GLN A 828 -9.92 -7.02 31.27
C GLN A 828 -10.56 -5.90 30.43
N GLY A 829 -10.92 -6.21 29.17
CA GLY A 829 -11.50 -5.28 28.20
C GLY A 829 -10.68 -4.01 27.88
N GLY A 830 -9.39 -3.94 28.24
CA GLY A 830 -8.57 -2.74 27.99
C GLY A 830 -8.94 -1.50 28.82
N VAL A 831 -9.77 -1.65 29.86
CA VAL A 831 -10.29 -0.54 30.67
C VAL A 831 -9.48 -0.35 31.96
N VAL A 832 -8.87 0.83 32.11
CA VAL A 832 -8.26 1.28 33.37
C VAL A 832 -9.34 1.83 34.29
N ALA A 833 -9.87 0.98 35.19
CA ALA A 833 -10.85 1.37 36.22
C ALA A 833 -10.19 2.11 37.39
N LEU A 834 -9.92 3.41 37.22
CA LEU A 834 -9.30 4.27 38.24
C LEU A 834 -10.30 4.68 39.32
N THR A 835 -10.26 4.03 40.48
CA THR A 835 -10.98 4.47 41.67
C THR A 835 -10.13 5.44 42.49
N LEU A 836 -10.72 6.54 42.96
CA LEU A 836 -10.05 7.49 43.85
C LEU A 836 -11.04 8.27 44.72
N THR A 837 -10.55 8.72 45.87
CA THR A 837 -11.18 9.77 46.67
C THR A 837 -10.58 11.13 46.29
N VAL A 838 -11.40 12.04 45.75
CA VAL A 838 -11.01 13.45 45.59
C VAL A 838 -11.70 14.29 46.65
N GLY A 839 -10.96 15.18 47.30
CA GLY A 839 -11.51 16.19 48.19
C GLY A 839 -11.29 17.59 47.68
N ALA A 840 -12.30 18.46 47.83
CA ALA A 840 -12.22 19.87 47.45
C ALA A 840 -12.42 20.78 48.68
N GLN A 841 -11.55 21.79 48.82
CA GLN A 841 -11.56 22.77 49.91
C GLN A 841 -11.44 24.20 49.39
N ASP A 842 -12.18 25.11 50.01
CA ASP A 842 -12.07 26.56 49.82
C ASP A 842 -10.93 27.11 50.69
N GLY A 843 -9.84 27.55 50.04
CA GLY A 843 -8.63 28.03 50.70
C GLY A 843 -8.73 29.44 51.30
N SER A 844 -9.84 30.16 51.15
CA SER A 844 -9.96 31.55 51.66
C SER A 844 -11.36 32.10 51.97
N ASN A 845 -12.43 31.34 51.70
CA ASN A 845 -13.83 31.79 51.71
C ASN A 845 -14.10 33.03 50.82
N ALA A 846 -13.27 33.26 49.80
CA ALA A 846 -13.38 34.40 48.89
C ALA A 846 -14.14 34.01 47.61
N ALA A 847 -15.31 34.61 47.41
CA ALA A 847 -16.06 34.50 46.17
C ALA A 847 -15.20 34.89 44.95
N ASN A 848 -15.39 34.17 43.84
CA ASN A 848 -14.59 34.21 42.60
C ASN A 848 -13.26 33.41 42.59
N SER A 849 -13.00 32.54 43.57
CA SER A 849 -11.90 31.56 43.46
C SER A 849 -12.32 30.36 42.59
N THR A 850 -11.37 29.79 41.83
CA THR A 850 -11.52 28.53 41.10
C THR A 850 -10.20 27.74 41.05
N ALA A 851 -10.31 26.45 40.76
CA ALA A 851 -9.25 25.49 40.49
C ALA A 851 -9.76 24.33 39.61
N SER A 852 -8.85 23.74 38.82
CA SER A 852 -9.04 22.46 38.15
C SER A 852 -8.08 21.40 38.68
N LEU A 853 -8.50 20.15 38.56
CA LEU A 853 -7.69 18.95 38.75
C LEU A 853 -7.87 18.07 37.53
N ASP A 854 -6.84 18.04 36.67
CA ASP A 854 -6.83 17.21 35.49
C ASP A 854 -6.28 15.82 35.88
N ILE A 855 -6.97 14.76 35.44
CA ILE A 855 -6.56 13.36 35.58
C ILE A 855 -6.00 12.92 34.23
N LEU A 856 -4.72 12.54 34.20
CA LEU A 856 -4.03 12.14 32.99
C LEU A 856 -3.47 10.72 33.09
N LEU A 857 -3.52 10.00 31.97
CA LEU A 857 -2.78 8.76 31.77
C LEU A 857 -1.90 8.90 30.52
N ASN A 858 -0.61 8.62 30.66
CA ASN A 858 0.41 8.80 29.62
C ASN A 858 0.47 10.20 28.97
N GLY A 859 -0.01 11.24 29.68
CA GLY A 859 -0.04 12.63 29.20
C GLY A 859 -1.33 13.04 28.47
N VAL A 860 -2.24 12.12 28.20
CA VAL A 860 -3.60 12.39 27.70
C VAL A 860 -4.51 12.71 28.89
N VAL A 861 -5.38 13.72 28.78
CA VAL A 861 -6.34 14.10 29.84
C VAL A 861 -7.64 13.34 29.64
N TYR A 862 -8.08 12.56 30.62
CA TYR A 862 -9.32 11.78 30.55
C TYR A 862 -10.46 12.38 31.39
N ALA A 863 -10.12 13.14 32.43
CA ALA A 863 -11.10 13.94 33.16
C ALA A 863 -10.49 15.24 33.65
N THR A 864 -11.30 16.29 33.70
CA THR A 864 -10.97 17.55 34.39
C THR A 864 -12.04 17.86 35.42
N LEU A 865 -11.71 17.74 36.71
CA LEU A 865 -12.57 18.24 37.78
C LEU A 865 -12.39 19.75 37.91
N ASN A 866 -13.48 20.48 38.14
CA ASN A 866 -13.49 21.92 38.27
C ASN A 866 -14.33 22.33 39.48
N ASN A 867 -13.99 23.42 40.17
CA ASN A 867 -14.90 24.08 41.10
C ASN A 867 -15.35 25.47 40.58
N GLY A 868 -16.65 25.71 40.65
CA GLY A 868 -17.29 26.93 40.15
C GLY A 868 -17.20 28.12 41.11
N THR A 869 -17.44 29.31 40.55
CA THR A 869 -17.47 30.59 41.29
C THR A 869 -18.76 30.81 42.08
N ASP A 870 -19.85 30.09 41.76
CA ASP A 870 -21.12 30.15 42.49
C ASP A 870 -21.07 29.28 43.76
N ARG A 871 -21.44 29.86 44.90
CA ARG A 871 -21.21 29.29 46.25
C ARG A 871 -22.41 29.49 47.19
N ALA A 872 -23.60 29.05 46.75
CA ALA A 872 -24.76 28.90 47.63
C ALA A 872 -24.77 27.54 48.34
N SER A 873 -25.28 27.46 49.57
CA SER A 873 -25.26 26.24 50.42
C SER A 873 -26.18 25.10 49.94
N ASN A 874 -26.65 25.16 48.71
CA ASN A 874 -27.55 24.21 48.05
C ASN A 874 -27.17 23.99 46.57
N ILE A 875 -25.98 24.43 46.16
CA ILE A 875 -25.43 24.26 44.81
C ILE A 875 -24.16 23.43 44.94
N ASN A 876 -24.11 22.33 44.19
CA ASN A 876 -22.91 21.54 44.02
C ASN A 876 -22.01 22.25 43.01
N ASN A 877 -20.96 22.89 43.50
CA ASN A 877 -20.04 23.69 42.68
C ASN A 877 -18.85 22.89 42.15
N VAL A 878 -18.65 21.64 42.59
CA VAL A 878 -17.62 20.72 42.07
C VAL A 878 -18.23 19.83 41.00
N THR A 879 -17.72 19.93 39.78
CA THR A 879 -18.15 19.15 38.60
C THR A 879 -16.97 18.45 37.93
N ILE A 880 -17.26 17.45 37.10
CA ILE A 880 -16.28 16.76 36.25
C ILE A 880 -16.61 17.05 34.79
N ASN A 881 -15.58 17.12 33.95
CA ASN A 881 -15.68 17.12 32.50
C ASN A 881 -14.89 15.93 31.96
N LEU A 882 -15.58 14.95 31.37
CA LEU A 882 -15.00 13.73 30.81
C LEU A 882 -14.45 14.00 29.40
N GLN A 883 -13.41 13.26 29.01
CA GLN A 883 -12.67 13.46 27.76
C GLN A 883 -12.07 12.13 27.28
N ASN A 884 -11.88 11.98 25.96
CA ASN A 884 -11.27 10.80 25.35
C ASN A 884 -11.96 9.47 25.77
N GLY A 885 -13.29 9.40 25.62
CA GLY A 885 -14.10 8.21 25.88
C GLY A 885 -14.30 7.83 27.36
N ALA A 886 -13.62 8.47 28.32
CA ALA A 886 -13.69 8.04 29.72
C ALA A 886 -15.09 8.23 30.35
N THR A 887 -15.59 7.22 31.07
CA THR A 887 -16.89 7.26 31.78
C THR A 887 -16.69 7.31 33.30
N SER A 888 -17.69 7.77 34.07
CA SER A 888 -17.55 7.86 35.53
C SER A 888 -18.87 7.88 36.31
N ASN A 889 -18.88 7.27 37.50
CA ASN A 889 -19.98 7.35 38.47
C ASN A 889 -19.94 8.62 39.37
N PHE A 890 -19.13 9.62 39.01
CA PHE A 890 -18.96 10.87 39.76
C PHE A 890 -20.29 11.60 40.01
N THR A 891 -20.59 11.90 41.27
CA THR A 891 -21.71 12.76 41.66
C THR A 891 -21.21 14.16 42.05
N PRO A 892 -21.71 15.24 41.42
CA PRO A 892 -21.36 16.60 41.80
C PRO A 892 -21.60 16.91 43.28
N TYR A 893 -20.69 17.64 43.91
CA TYR A 893 -20.74 17.98 45.34
C TYR A 893 -20.31 19.43 45.60
N SER A 894 -20.24 19.85 46.86
CA SER A 894 -19.85 21.22 47.25
C SER A 894 -18.52 21.26 48.02
N THR A 895 -17.72 22.29 47.76
CA THR A 895 -16.45 22.57 48.48
C THR A 895 -16.68 22.85 49.97
N ALA A 896 -15.87 22.27 50.86
CA ALA A 896 -15.87 22.66 52.29
C ALA A 896 -15.15 24.00 52.52
N ALA A 897 -15.53 24.70 53.59
CA ALA A 897 -14.77 25.85 54.07
C ALA A 897 -13.45 25.41 54.72
N GLN A 898 -12.40 26.25 54.66
CA GLN A 898 -11.06 25.93 55.17
C GLN A 898 -11.03 25.36 56.60
N ALA A 899 -11.87 25.89 57.49
CA ALA A 899 -11.93 25.47 58.90
C ALA A 899 -12.55 24.06 59.12
N THR A 900 -13.15 23.46 58.08
CA THR A 900 -13.83 22.16 58.13
C THR A 900 -13.09 21.04 57.40
N GLY A 901 -11.93 21.30 56.80
CA GLY A 901 -11.20 20.32 55.99
C GLY A 901 -11.71 20.25 54.54
N TYR A 902 -11.46 19.12 53.87
CA TYR A 902 -11.96 18.81 52.53
C TYR A 902 -13.33 18.12 52.62
N VAL A 903 -14.16 18.21 51.57
CA VAL A 903 -15.26 17.25 51.34
C VAL A 903 -14.73 16.14 50.45
N PRO A 904 -14.36 14.95 50.97
CA PRO A 904 -13.98 13.82 50.13
C PRO A 904 -15.22 13.22 49.46
N GLN A 905 -15.11 12.89 48.17
CA GLN A 905 -16.01 11.98 47.46
C GLN A 905 -15.17 10.91 46.76
N THR A 906 -15.57 9.65 46.90
CA THR A 906 -14.97 8.53 46.16
C THR A 906 -15.80 8.26 44.92
N PHE A 907 -15.12 8.09 43.80
CA PHE A 907 -15.71 7.71 42.52
C PHE A 907 -14.72 6.87 41.72
N THR A 908 -15.22 6.26 40.64
CA THR A 908 -14.44 5.51 39.67
C THR A 908 -14.51 6.23 38.33
N LEU A 909 -13.37 6.34 37.66
CA LEU A 909 -13.19 6.84 36.31
C LEU A 909 -12.68 5.67 35.46
N ASN A 910 -13.49 5.22 34.51
CA ASN A 910 -13.13 4.18 33.57
C ASN A 910 -12.42 4.84 32.39
N ILE A 911 -11.20 4.41 32.09
CA ILE A 911 -10.37 4.96 31.02
C ILE A 911 -10.07 3.83 30.02
N PHE A 912 -10.65 3.89 28.83
CA PHE A 912 -10.29 3.01 27.71
C PHE A 912 -8.86 3.36 27.26
N TYR A 913 -7.92 2.41 27.36
CA TYR A 913 -6.49 2.68 27.26
C TYR A 913 -5.73 1.76 26.30
N SER A 914 -5.53 2.22 25.07
CA SER A 914 -4.76 1.57 24.01
C SER A 914 -3.25 1.86 24.02
N GLY A 915 -2.71 2.38 25.14
CA GLY A 915 -1.30 2.73 25.26
C GLY A 915 -0.40 1.57 25.73
N PRO A 916 0.91 1.81 25.89
CA PRO A 916 1.84 0.77 26.33
C PRO A 916 1.50 0.22 27.73
N ALA A 917 1.82 -1.06 27.94
CA ALA A 917 1.75 -1.81 29.21
C ALA A 917 2.30 -1.08 30.47
N SER A 918 3.12 -0.05 30.29
CA SER A 918 3.60 0.85 31.34
C SER A 918 3.33 2.31 30.97
N ALA A 919 2.60 3.01 31.84
CA ALA A 919 2.10 4.36 31.60
C ALA A 919 2.24 5.24 32.84
N VAL A 920 2.23 6.57 32.67
CA VAL A 920 2.30 7.52 33.80
C VAL A 920 0.90 8.06 34.12
N LEU A 921 0.34 7.66 35.26
CA LEU A 921 -0.83 8.30 35.88
C LEU A 921 -0.39 9.62 36.52
N SER A 922 -1.13 10.70 36.29
CA SER A 922 -0.83 12.03 36.83
C SER A 922 -2.08 12.80 37.24
N PHE A 923 -2.01 13.44 38.41
CA PHE A 923 -2.99 14.41 38.91
C PHE A 923 -2.41 15.81 38.80
N ARG A 924 -2.91 16.63 37.87
CA ARG A 924 -2.37 17.95 37.54
C ARG A 924 -3.30 19.05 38.02
N MET A 925 -2.86 19.82 39.00
CA MET A 925 -3.63 20.92 39.57
C MET A 925 -3.29 22.27 38.91
N ASN A 926 -4.32 23.03 38.58
CA ASN A 926 -4.25 24.42 38.13
C ASN A 926 -5.23 25.26 38.96
N ALA A 927 -4.75 26.15 39.84
CA ALA A 927 -5.57 26.79 40.86
C ALA A 927 -5.29 28.28 41.05
N GLN A 928 -6.34 29.06 41.32
CA GLN A 928 -6.18 30.43 41.81
C GLN A 928 -6.06 30.47 43.33
N ASN A 929 -7.11 30.08 44.09
CA ASN A 929 -7.09 30.07 45.56
C ASN A 929 -7.86 28.91 46.22
N ASP A 930 -8.17 27.83 45.49
CA ASP A 930 -8.87 26.66 46.05
C ASP A 930 -7.97 25.43 45.98
N ASP A 931 -8.22 24.50 46.91
CA ASP A 931 -7.30 23.43 47.29
C ASP A 931 -7.91 22.06 46.94
N TRP A 932 -7.05 21.12 46.50
CA TRP A 932 -7.45 19.74 46.19
C TRP A 932 -6.70 18.74 47.08
N SER A 933 -7.38 17.65 47.43
CA SER A 933 -6.79 16.43 47.98
C SER A 933 -7.11 15.23 47.11
N VAL A 934 -6.18 14.27 47.03
CA VAL A 934 -6.40 12.95 46.44
C VAL A 934 -5.98 11.87 47.44
N ASP A 935 -6.76 10.80 47.49
CA ASP A 935 -6.60 9.68 48.42
C ASP A 935 -7.24 8.39 47.85
N ASN A 936 -6.97 7.23 48.46
CA ASN A 936 -7.49 5.90 48.10
C ASN A 936 -7.42 5.59 46.60
N ILE A 937 -6.30 5.96 45.97
CA ILE A 937 -6.09 5.77 44.53
C ILE A 937 -5.82 4.28 44.25
N ALA A 938 -6.66 3.67 43.42
CA ALA A 938 -6.58 2.27 43.05
C ALA A 938 -6.92 2.04 41.58
N ILE A 939 -6.12 1.19 40.93
CA ILE A 939 -6.41 0.56 39.65
C ILE A 939 -6.15 -0.94 39.88
N PRO A 940 -7.18 -1.78 40.04
CA PRO A 940 -7.00 -3.21 40.09
C PRO A 940 -6.58 -3.74 38.71
N VAL A 941 -5.61 -4.65 38.66
CA VAL A 941 -5.26 -5.47 37.49
C VAL A 941 -5.44 -6.94 37.84
N ARG A 942 -5.95 -7.73 36.89
CA ARG A 942 -6.06 -9.19 37.00
C ARG A 942 -4.78 -9.80 36.45
N ALA A 943 -4.05 -10.52 37.29
CA ALA A 943 -2.75 -11.11 36.94
C ALA A 943 -2.58 -12.43 37.70
N CYS A 944 -3.61 -13.25 37.55
CA CYS A 944 -3.73 -14.65 37.93
C CYS A 944 -3.24 -15.53 36.76
N ASP A 945 -2.67 -16.68 37.10
CA ASP A 945 -2.15 -17.75 36.23
C ASP A 945 -1.50 -18.74 37.22
N ALA A 946 -2.30 -19.65 37.79
CA ALA A 946 -1.92 -20.41 38.97
C ALA A 946 -0.98 -21.58 38.64
N ASP A 947 -1.15 -22.24 37.49
CA ASP A 947 -0.29 -23.33 37.03
C ASP A 947 0.91 -22.87 36.16
N ASN A 948 0.83 -21.67 35.57
CA ASN A 948 1.83 -21.03 34.67
C ASN A 948 1.87 -21.59 33.23
N ASP A 949 0.74 -22.08 32.70
CA ASP A 949 0.61 -22.46 31.28
C ASP A 949 0.42 -21.25 30.33
N GLY A 950 -0.12 -20.14 30.87
CA GLY A 950 -0.31 -18.87 30.17
C GLY A 950 -1.76 -18.50 29.85
N ILE A 951 -2.75 -19.32 30.25
CA ILE A 951 -4.16 -18.94 30.31
C ILE A 951 -4.41 -18.25 31.68
N PRO A 952 -5.09 -17.08 31.73
CA PRO A 952 -5.55 -16.50 32.98
C PRO A 952 -6.56 -17.42 33.68
N ASN A 953 -6.58 -17.47 35.01
CA ASN A 953 -7.52 -18.33 35.74
C ASN A 953 -8.99 -18.01 35.41
N ASP A 954 -9.31 -16.74 35.14
CA ASP A 954 -10.64 -16.32 34.69
C ASP A 954 -11.03 -16.82 33.28
N LEU A 955 -10.14 -17.55 32.62
CA LEU A 955 -10.34 -18.19 31.31
C LEU A 955 -9.90 -19.67 31.31
N ASP A 956 -9.58 -20.25 32.48
CA ASP A 956 -8.98 -21.59 32.62
C ASP A 956 -9.81 -22.55 33.48
N LEU A 957 -10.42 -23.50 32.80
CA LEU A 957 -11.33 -24.52 33.33
C LEU A 957 -10.65 -25.59 34.23
N ASP A 958 -9.35 -25.48 34.52
CA ASP A 958 -8.49 -26.34 35.37
C ASP A 958 -7.32 -25.49 35.92
N SER A 959 -7.62 -24.33 36.56
CA SER A 959 -6.69 -23.21 36.85
C SER A 959 -5.38 -23.60 37.53
N ASP A 960 -5.35 -24.70 38.29
CA ASP A 960 -4.16 -25.19 38.98
C ASP A 960 -3.47 -26.39 38.31
N GLY A 961 -4.07 -26.93 37.25
CA GLY A 961 -3.55 -27.99 36.40
C GLY A 961 -3.49 -29.37 37.05
N ASP A 962 -4.24 -29.64 38.13
CA ASP A 962 -4.27 -30.96 38.78
C ASP A 962 -5.11 -32.02 38.04
N GLY A 963 -5.98 -31.58 37.12
CA GLY A 963 -6.79 -32.44 36.27
C GLY A 963 -8.25 -32.57 36.71
N CYS A 964 -8.73 -31.65 37.54
CA CYS A 964 -10.14 -31.52 37.91
C CYS A 964 -10.69 -30.18 37.42
N PRO A 965 -11.96 -30.11 36.97
CA PRO A 965 -12.53 -28.84 36.53
C PRO A 965 -12.84 -27.93 37.71
N ASP A 966 -12.48 -26.66 37.60
CA ASP A 966 -12.73 -25.60 38.56
C ASP A 966 -14.20 -25.57 39.02
N ALA A 967 -15.13 -25.80 38.08
CA ALA A 967 -16.58 -25.85 38.31
C ALA A 967 -17.01 -26.88 39.37
N LEU A 968 -16.19 -27.92 39.63
CA LEU A 968 -16.40 -28.93 40.67
C LEU A 968 -15.63 -28.65 41.97
N GLU A 969 -14.61 -27.81 41.91
CA GLU A 969 -13.76 -27.44 43.03
C GLU A 969 -14.15 -26.09 43.65
N GLY A 970 -15.10 -25.36 43.04
CA GLY A 970 -15.82 -24.24 43.64
C GLY A 970 -16.51 -24.57 44.98
N SER A 971 -17.01 -23.54 45.68
CA SER A 971 -17.58 -23.69 47.04
C SER A 971 -18.91 -24.44 47.11
N GLU A 972 -19.64 -24.54 45.99
CA GLU A 972 -20.99 -25.08 45.91
C GLU A 972 -20.97 -26.55 45.46
N ASN A 973 -22.03 -27.30 45.76
CA ASN A 973 -22.11 -28.72 45.41
C ASN A 973 -22.55 -28.93 43.95
N VAL A 974 -21.83 -28.32 43.00
CA VAL A 974 -21.82 -28.74 41.60
C VAL A 974 -21.31 -30.18 41.53
N THR A 975 -21.75 -30.95 40.54
CA THR A 975 -21.35 -32.36 40.41
C THR A 975 -21.01 -32.68 38.97
N TYR A 976 -20.19 -33.72 38.74
CA TYR A 976 -19.77 -34.17 37.39
C TYR A 976 -20.93 -34.44 36.39
N ARG A 977 -22.19 -34.47 36.85
CA ARG A 977 -23.39 -34.63 36.01
C ARG A 977 -24.03 -33.32 35.57
N MET A 978 -23.56 -32.20 36.10
CA MET A 978 -24.03 -30.84 35.91
C MET A 978 -23.08 -30.01 35.03
N ILE A 979 -21.89 -30.55 34.75
CA ILE A 979 -20.87 -29.97 33.88
C ILE A 979 -20.65 -30.82 32.63
N ASN A 980 -19.95 -30.25 31.66
CA ASN A 980 -19.43 -30.97 30.51
C ASN A 980 -18.11 -31.69 30.86
N PRO A 981 -17.89 -32.93 30.42
CA PRO A 981 -16.60 -33.60 30.62
C PRO A 981 -15.43 -32.82 30.00
N MET A 982 -14.26 -32.78 30.64
CA MET A 982 -13.03 -32.19 30.06
C MET A 982 -12.61 -32.80 28.70
N THR A 983 -13.13 -33.99 28.37
CA THR A 983 -12.94 -34.62 27.06
C THR A 983 -14.00 -34.24 26.01
N ALA A 984 -14.87 -33.27 26.30
CA ALA A 984 -15.88 -32.78 25.36
C ALA A 984 -15.21 -32.02 24.19
N THR A 985 -15.84 -32.05 23.03
CA THR A 985 -15.34 -31.34 21.83
C THR A 985 -15.85 -29.91 21.70
N SER A 986 -16.58 -29.44 22.71
CA SER A 986 -17.26 -28.15 22.81
C SER A 986 -17.53 -27.92 24.28
N ASN A 987 -17.18 -26.74 24.81
CA ASN A 987 -17.54 -26.31 26.16
C ASN A 987 -17.12 -27.31 27.26
N PRO A 988 -15.87 -27.85 27.28
CA PRO A 988 -15.40 -28.70 28.38
C PRO A 988 -15.44 -27.94 29.71
N GLY A 989 -15.51 -28.62 30.86
CA GLY A 989 -15.47 -28.00 32.20
C GLY A 989 -16.76 -27.29 32.62
N GLN A 990 -17.31 -26.47 31.73
CA GLN A 990 -18.49 -25.60 31.91
C GLN A 990 -19.75 -26.28 32.44
N ILE A 991 -20.56 -25.51 33.17
CA ILE A 991 -21.88 -25.91 33.64
C ILE A 991 -22.87 -26.07 32.46
N ASN A 992 -23.62 -27.19 32.43
CA ASN A 992 -24.55 -27.55 31.34
C ASN A 992 -26.01 -27.77 31.78
N VAL A 993 -26.38 -27.28 32.97
CA VAL A 993 -27.72 -27.43 33.55
C VAL A 993 -28.33 -26.08 33.94
N LEU A 994 -29.66 -26.02 33.88
CA LEU A 994 -30.45 -24.85 34.28
C LEU A 994 -30.47 -24.64 35.80
N ALA A 995 -31.05 -23.51 36.23
CA ALA A 995 -31.40 -23.22 37.63
C ALA A 995 -32.06 -24.39 38.39
N ASN A 996 -32.79 -25.28 37.73
CA ASN A 996 -33.47 -26.42 38.35
C ASN A 996 -32.65 -27.73 38.37
N GLY A 997 -31.38 -27.70 37.95
CA GLY A 997 -30.50 -28.87 37.88
C GLY A 997 -30.83 -29.86 36.75
N THR A 998 -31.57 -29.44 35.72
CA THR A 998 -31.84 -30.26 34.53
C THR A 998 -30.99 -29.81 33.34
N THR A 999 -30.42 -30.79 32.62
CA THR A 999 -29.55 -30.56 31.45
C THR A 999 -30.37 -29.97 30.30
N GLN A 1000 -29.93 -28.83 29.74
CA GLN A 1000 -30.52 -28.22 28.55
C GLN A 1000 -29.48 -28.09 27.41
N GLY A 1001 -29.71 -27.18 26.46
CA GLY A 1001 -28.96 -27.08 25.21
C GLY A 1001 -27.75 -26.13 25.31
N THR A 1002 -27.66 -25.23 24.32
CA THR A 1002 -26.58 -24.26 24.14
C THR A 1002 -26.36 -23.35 25.36
N PRO A 1003 -25.13 -22.87 25.63
CA PRO A 1003 -24.76 -22.11 26.83
C PRO A 1003 -25.70 -20.92 27.12
N ILE A 1004 -26.10 -20.14 26.10
CA ILE A 1004 -27.12 -19.06 26.16
C ILE A 1004 -28.44 -19.38 26.90
N GLN A 1005 -28.74 -20.67 27.11
CA GLN A 1005 -29.88 -21.13 27.90
C GLN A 1005 -29.56 -21.35 29.38
N VAL A 1006 -28.36 -21.80 29.73
CA VAL A 1006 -28.01 -22.12 31.13
C VAL A 1006 -27.47 -20.92 31.91
N ILE A 1007 -27.22 -19.81 31.24
CA ILE A 1007 -26.66 -18.55 31.76
C ILE A 1007 -27.71 -17.57 32.26
N SER A 1008 -27.30 -16.56 33.02
CA SER A 1008 -28.18 -15.48 33.45
C SER A 1008 -27.93 -14.19 32.65
N THR A 1009 -29.00 -13.46 32.35
CA THR A 1009 -29.00 -12.22 31.55
C THR A 1009 -29.37 -11.00 32.42
N PHE A 1010 -29.20 -11.09 33.74
CA PHE A 1010 -29.49 -9.99 34.67
C PHE A 1010 -28.20 -9.27 35.01
N ALA A 1011 -28.15 -7.94 34.91
CA ALA A 1011 -26.90 -7.15 34.99
C ALA A 1011 -26.02 -7.35 36.25
N ALA A 1012 -26.56 -7.91 37.34
CA ALA A 1012 -25.77 -8.20 38.56
C ALA A 1012 -25.24 -9.65 38.64
N ALA A 1013 -25.61 -10.51 37.69
CA ALA A 1013 -25.23 -11.92 37.56
C ALA A 1013 -25.31 -12.31 36.08
N ARG A 1014 -24.73 -11.49 35.20
CA ARG A 1014 -24.76 -11.65 33.75
C ARG A 1014 -23.60 -12.58 33.36
N GLY A 1015 -23.83 -13.47 32.40
CA GLY A 1015 -22.91 -14.57 32.11
C GLY A 1015 -23.18 -15.75 33.03
N ILE A 1016 -22.56 -15.74 34.20
CA ILE A 1016 -22.72 -16.69 35.31
C ILE A 1016 -23.87 -17.73 35.17
N PRO A 1017 -23.56 -19.04 35.11
CA PRO A 1017 -24.52 -20.13 35.12
C PRO A 1017 -25.65 -20.01 36.15
N GLN A 1018 -26.87 -20.18 35.69
CA GLN A 1018 -28.08 -20.20 36.53
C GLN A 1018 -28.06 -21.28 37.63
N LEU A 1019 -27.22 -22.31 37.53
CA LEU A 1019 -27.18 -23.39 38.51
C LEU A 1019 -26.78 -22.88 39.91
N VAL A 1020 -25.90 -21.89 39.95
CA VAL A 1020 -25.20 -21.38 41.14
C VAL A 1020 -25.75 -20.02 41.61
N ASN A 1021 -26.57 -19.34 40.81
CA ASN A 1021 -27.08 -18.01 41.11
C ASN A 1021 -28.31 -17.93 42.04
N ASN A 1022 -28.29 -16.99 42.98
CA ASN A 1022 -29.45 -16.68 43.83
C ASN A 1022 -30.68 -16.17 43.04
N ALA A 1023 -31.87 -16.36 43.61
CA ALA A 1023 -33.14 -15.97 42.99
C ALA A 1023 -33.23 -14.51 42.55
N ALA A 1024 -32.61 -13.55 43.25
CA ALA A 1024 -32.81 -12.14 42.93
C ALA A 1024 -32.24 -11.76 41.55
N ASN A 1025 -31.16 -12.43 41.15
CA ASN A 1025 -30.39 -12.09 39.94
C ASN A 1025 -30.44 -13.20 38.87
N ASN A 1026 -30.97 -14.38 39.18
CA ASN A 1026 -31.04 -15.51 38.25
C ASN A 1026 -32.20 -15.38 37.24
N TYR A 1027 -32.09 -14.47 36.26
CA TYR A 1027 -33.08 -14.27 35.18
C TYR A 1027 -32.52 -14.69 33.82
N ASN A 1028 -33.32 -15.38 33.03
CA ASN A 1028 -33.08 -15.52 31.59
C ASN A 1028 -34.43 -15.61 30.87
N ILE A 1029 -34.61 -14.85 29.80
CA ILE A 1029 -35.89 -14.76 29.08
C ILE A 1029 -36.31 -16.07 28.40
N LEU A 1030 -35.37 -16.98 28.13
CA LEU A 1030 -35.62 -18.24 27.42
C LEU A 1030 -36.17 -19.35 28.31
N ASN A 1031 -35.86 -19.35 29.62
CA ASN A 1031 -36.24 -20.45 30.53
C ASN A 1031 -36.34 -20.10 32.02
N ASN A 1032 -35.68 -19.05 32.53
CA ASN A 1032 -35.82 -18.60 33.92
C ASN A 1032 -36.47 -17.21 34.02
N THR A 1033 -37.61 -17.04 33.35
CA THR A 1033 -38.39 -15.77 33.32
C THR A 1033 -39.00 -15.35 34.66
N THR A 1034 -38.84 -16.17 35.70
CA THR A 1034 -39.45 -15.97 37.02
C THR A 1034 -38.47 -16.03 38.18
N ASN A 1035 -37.16 -15.84 37.93
CA ASN A 1035 -36.17 -15.63 38.98
C ASN A 1035 -36.13 -16.80 39.99
N ILE A 1036 -36.10 -18.03 39.47
CA ILE A 1036 -35.96 -19.25 40.27
C ILE A 1036 -34.50 -19.35 40.72
N VAL A 1037 -34.28 -19.64 42.00
CA VAL A 1037 -32.96 -19.91 42.59
C VAL A 1037 -32.26 -21.09 41.92
N GLY A 1038 -30.94 -21.01 41.80
CA GLY A 1038 -30.09 -22.11 41.38
C GLY A 1038 -30.23 -23.35 42.28
N ALA A 1039 -29.95 -24.53 41.72
CA ALA A 1039 -30.13 -25.78 42.45
C ALA A 1039 -29.00 -26.06 43.46
N VAL A 1040 -27.87 -25.34 43.37
CA VAL A 1040 -26.70 -25.51 44.25
C VAL A 1040 -26.26 -24.24 45.00
N ASP A 1041 -26.73 -23.05 44.59
CA ASP A 1041 -26.54 -21.71 45.24
C ASP A 1041 -26.34 -21.79 46.77
N ASN A 1042 -27.34 -22.25 47.52
CA ASN A 1042 -27.27 -22.32 48.98
C ASN A 1042 -26.89 -23.72 49.48
N THR A 1043 -25.74 -24.25 49.06
CA THR A 1043 -25.27 -25.57 49.52
C THR A 1043 -24.10 -25.51 50.51
N ASP A 1044 -23.35 -24.41 50.54
CA ASP A 1044 -22.30 -24.12 51.51
C ASP A 1044 -22.88 -23.43 52.79
N GLY A 1045 -23.94 -22.62 52.62
CA GLY A 1045 -24.67 -21.91 53.65
C GLY A 1045 -24.93 -20.42 53.38
N SER A 1046 -24.40 -19.83 52.29
CA SER A 1046 -24.74 -18.47 51.82
C SER A 1046 -25.73 -18.50 50.64
N ALA A 1047 -25.91 -17.39 49.92
CA ALA A 1047 -26.96 -17.25 48.91
C ALA A 1047 -26.50 -16.16 47.93
N ASP A 1048 -25.60 -16.56 47.05
CA ASP A 1048 -24.60 -15.70 46.45
C ASP A 1048 -24.85 -15.55 44.94
N ILE A 1049 -23.90 -14.95 44.25
CA ILE A 1049 -23.93 -14.80 42.80
C ILE A 1049 -22.69 -15.56 42.35
N GLY A 1050 -22.89 -16.54 41.45
CA GLY A 1050 -21.91 -17.57 41.13
C GLY A 1050 -21.37 -18.35 42.34
N GLN A 1051 -20.20 -18.93 42.15
CA GLN A 1051 -19.43 -19.69 43.12
C GLN A 1051 -18.22 -18.89 43.63
N GLY A 1052 -17.69 -19.29 44.78
CA GLY A 1052 -16.34 -18.94 45.22
C GLY A 1052 -15.32 -20.02 44.87
N VAL A 1053 -14.04 -19.65 44.74
CA VAL A 1053 -12.90 -20.48 44.28
C VAL A 1053 -12.60 -21.80 45.00
N GLY A 1054 -13.34 -22.16 46.05
CA GLY A 1054 -13.18 -23.38 46.85
C GLY A 1054 -11.75 -23.95 46.96
N THR A 1055 -11.42 -24.89 46.08
CA THR A 1055 -10.11 -25.54 45.96
C THR A 1055 -9.39 -25.36 44.62
N SER A 1056 -10.01 -24.76 43.59
CA SER A 1056 -9.54 -24.76 42.18
C SER A 1056 -8.19 -24.09 41.92
N LEU A 1057 -7.71 -23.27 42.86
CA LEU A 1057 -6.43 -22.56 42.75
C LEU A 1057 -5.30 -23.22 43.56
N ASN A 1058 -5.36 -24.54 43.81
CA ASN A 1058 -4.49 -25.22 44.78
C ASN A 1058 -4.26 -26.73 44.49
N ALA A 1059 -3.41 -27.02 43.50
CA ALA A 1059 -3.03 -28.37 43.02
C ALA A 1059 -2.39 -29.31 44.06
N ALA A 1060 -2.26 -28.86 45.31
CA ALA A 1060 -1.93 -29.71 46.45
C ALA A 1060 -3.17 -30.38 47.10
N GLN A 1061 -4.38 -30.05 46.65
CA GLN A 1061 -5.64 -30.41 47.32
C GLN A 1061 -6.64 -31.31 46.57
N GLN A 1062 -6.27 -31.95 45.45
CA GLN A 1062 -7.02 -33.04 44.78
C GLN A 1062 -8.34 -33.49 45.41
N ASP A 1063 -9.44 -33.00 44.85
CA ASP A 1063 -10.74 -33.25 45.43
C ASP A 1063 -11.24 -34.70 45.33
N LEU A 1064 -12.10 -35.08 46.27
CA LEU A 1064 -12.52 -36.48 46.41
C LEU A 1064 -13.39 -36.95 45.24
N GLU A 1065 -14.10 -36.01 44.61
CA GLU A 1065 -15.02 -36.20 43.49
C GLU A 1065 -14.27 -36.54 42.19
N CYS A 1066 -13.01 -36.10 42.06
CA CYS A 1066 -12.13 -36.20 40.88
C CYS A 1066 -11.46 -37.59 40.67
N ARG A 1067 -11.89 -38.68 41.36
CA ARG A 1067 -11.14 -39.97 41.39
C ARG A 1067 -11.87 -41.24 40.91
N CYS A 1068 -11.17 -42.08 40.14
CA CYS A 1068 -11.74 -43.09 39.23
C CYS A 1068 -11.51 -44.60 39.55
N PHE A 1069 -12.26 -45.47 38.84
CA PHE A 1069 -12.06 -46.93 38.67
C PHE A 1069 -12.73 -47.47 37.35
N LYS A 1070 -13.70 -48.41 37.35
CA LYS A 1070 -14.43 -48.95 36.15
C LYS A 1070 -15.84 -49.56 36.45
N PRO A 1071 -16.89 -49.40 35.60
CA PRO A 1071 -18.24 -50.00 35.73
C PRO A 1071 -18.36 -51.46 35.28
N ALA A 1072 -19.54 -52.06 35.47
CA ALA A 1072 -19.83 -53.44 35.06
C ALA A 1072 -20.12 -53.57 33.56
N ASN A 1073 -19.41 -54.46 32.87
CA ASN A 1073 -19.61 -54.77 31.44
C ASN A 1073 -21.00 -55.39 31.16
N THR A 1074 -21.88 -54.62 30.54
CA THR A 1074 -23.23 -55.04 30.11
C THR A 1074 -23.34 -55.35 28.61
N ALA A 1075 -22.35 -54.96 27.81
CA ALA A 1075 -22.41 -54.96 26.34
C ALA A 1075 -21.84 -56.23 25.69
N THR A 1076 -20.95 -56.97 26.35
CA THR A 1076 -20.37 -58.22 25.83
C THR A 1076 -20.60 -59.38 26.79
N THR A 1077 -20.80 -60.59 26.25
CA THR A 1077 -20.86 -61.80 27.06
C THR A 1077 -19.51 -62.05 27.71
N GLY A 1078 -19.39 -61.69 29.00
CA GLY A 1078 -18.19 -61.91 29.78
C GLY A 1078 -17.73 -63.38 29.77
N LEU A 1079 -16.44 -63.62 30.01
CA LEU A 1079 -15.89 -64.97 30.04
C LEU A 1079 -16.59 -65.81 31.13
N PRO A 1080 -16.87 -67.11 30.88
CA PRO A 1080 -17.50 -67.97 31.88
C PRO A 1080 -16.65 -68.09 33.14
N THR A 1081 -17.26 -67.88 34.30
CA THR A 1081 -16.55 -68.04 35.58
C THR A 1081 -16.29 -69.54 35.81
N ASN A 1082 -15.04 -69.97 35.61
CA ASN A 1082 -14.67 -71.40 35.70
C ASN A 1082 -14.43 -71.90 37.13
N HIS A 1083 -14.49 -71.03 38.14
CA HIS A 1083 -14.26 -71.36 39.55
C HIS A 1083 -15.37 -70.80 40.44
N GLY A 1084 -15.81 -71.57 41.43
CA GLY A 1084 -16.84 -71.11 42.35
C GLY A 1084 -17.26 -72.15 43.39
N ILE A 1085 -17.81 -71.66 44.50
CA ILE A 1085 -18.28 -72.46 45.63
C ILE A 1085 -19.75 -72.11 45.91
N THR A 1086 -20.65 -73.09 45.81
CA THR A 1086 -22.08 -72.89 46.10
C THR A 1086 -22.55 -73.77 47.25
N ALA A 1087 -23.17 -73.16 48.26
CA ALA A 1087 -23.86 -73.86 49.34
C ALA A 1087 -25.24 -74.38 48.93
N LEU A 1088 -25.63 -74.21 47.66
CA LEU A 1088 -26.93 -74.60 47.09
C LEU A 1088 -26.83 -75.82 46.17
N GLY A 1089 -25.67 -76.47 46.08
CA GLY A 1089 -25.47 -77.71 45.31
C GLY A 1089 -25.51 -77.55 43.79
N ARG A 1090 -25.40 -76.31 43.27
CA ARG A 1090 -25.60 -75.98 41.85
C ARG A 1090 -24.38 -76.19 40.94
N ALA A 1091 -23.24 -76.61 41.47
CA ALA A 1091 -22.01 -76.78 40.68
C ALA A 1091 -22.10 -77.95 39.68
N GLY A 1092 -21.74 -77.69 38.42
CA GLY A 1092 -21.66 -78.69 37.35
C GLY A 1092 -22.60 -78.43 36.17
N SER A 1093 -22.41 -79.19 35.09
CA SER A 1093 -23.21 -79.12 33.85
C SER A 1093 -24.71 -79.30 34.11
N ASP A 1094 -25.05 -80.24 34.99
CA ASP A 1094 -26.40 -80.78 35.12
C ASP A 1094 -27.35 -79.83 35.90
N ASN A 1095 -26.79 -78.84 36.60
CA ASN A 1095 -27.53 -77.86 37.42
C ASN A 1095 -27.53 -76.44 36.82
N GLY A 1096 -27.70 -76.35 35.50
CA GLY A 1096 -27.79 -75.07 34.80
C GLY A 1096 -26.44 -74.40 34.55
N ASN A 1097 -25.38 -75.20 34.45
CA ASN A 1097 -24.02 -74.81 34.06
C ASN A 1097 -23.33 -73.77 34.99
N TRP A 1098 -23.63 -73.80 36.29
CA TRP A 1098 -22.99 -72.94 37.29
C TRP A 1098 -21.63 -73.53 37.74
N PRO A 1099 -20.57 -72.75 37.99
CA PRO A 1099 -20.52 -71.27 38.02
C PRO A 1099 -20.38 -70.58 36.66
N MET A 1100 -20.09 -71.32 35.58
CA MET A 1100 -19.82 -70.77 34.24
C MET A 1100 -20.96 -69.91 33.66
N LYS A 1101 -22.22 -70.16 34.09
CA LYS A 1101 -23.39 -69.33 33.79
C LYS A 1101 -23.29 -67.89 34.32
N ILE A 1102 -22.53 -67.66 35.40
CA ILE A 1102 -22.16 -66.33 35.84
C ILE A 1102 -20.89 -65.95 35.06
N THR A 1103 -20.96 -64.86 34.33
CA THR A 1103 -19.92 -64.42 33.39
C THR A 1103 -19.22 -63.18 33.91
N GLY A 1104 -17.95 -63.00 33.54
CA GLY A 1104 -17.16 -61.80 33.88
C GLY A 1104 -16.50 -61.80 35.27
N ALA A 1105 -16.58 -62.89 36.04
CA ALA A 1105 -15.89 -63.03 37.32
C ALA A 1105 -14.80 -64.12 37.27
N TYR A 1106 -13.76 -63.99 38.10
CA TYR A 1106 -12.75 -65.04 38.27
C TYR A 1106 -13.16 -66.12 39.28
N THR A 1107 -14.04 -65.80 40.22
CA THR A 1107 -14.58 -66.76 41.21
C THR A 1107 -15.95 -66.30 41.69
N VAL A 1108 -16.91 -67.23 41.81
CA VAL A 1108 -18.28 -66.92 42.28
C VAL A 1108 -18.62 -67.73 43.54
N LEU A 1109 -19.13 -67.05 44.56
CA LEU A 1109 -19.61 -67.65 45.81
C LEU A 1109 -21.13 -67.46 45.91
N ASP A 1110 -21.89 -68.52 46.21
CA ASP A 1110 -23.36 -68.52 46.16
C ASP A 1110 -24.01 -69.28 47.33
N ALA A 1111 -24.89 -68.62 48.09
CA ALA A 1111 -25.64 -69.21 49.19
C ALA A 1111 -26.94 -68.43 49.49
N LYS A 1112 -28.01 -69.12 49.92
CA LYS A 1112 -29.26 -68.47 50.38
C LYS A 1112 -29.22 -68.02 51.85
N THR A 1113 -28.46 -68.71 52.70
CA THR A 1113 -28.52 -68.56 54.17
C THR A 1113 -27.17 -68.71 54.87
N LYS A 1114 -26.06 -68.68 54.11
CA LYS A 1114 -24.69 -68.75 54.63
C LYS A 1114 -23.94 -67.52 54.14
N GLY A 1115 -23.34 -66.76 55.05
CA GLY A 1115 -22.49 -65.63 54.70
C GLY A 1115 -21.09 -66.10 54.26
N PHE A 1116 -20.44 -65.30 53.41
CA PHE A 1116 -18.99 -65.37 53.26
C PHE A 1116 -18.36 -64.78 54.52
N VAL A 1117 -17.63 -65.60 55.29
CA VAL A 1117 -17.00 -65.18 56.55
C VAL A 1117 -15.50 -65.10 56.35
N VAL A 1118 -14.99 -63.89 56.20
CA VAL A 1118 -13.56 -63.58 56.38
C VAL A 1118 -13.21 -63.53 57.87
N ASN A 1119 -11.92 -63.61 58.20
CA ASN A 1119 -11.47 -63.43 59.58
C ASN A 1119 -11.89 -62.04 60.10
N ARG A 1120 -12.58 -62.02 61.24
CA ARG A 1120 -12.99 -60.80 61.94
C ARG A 1120 -11.97 -60.50 63.03
N LEU A 1121 -11.31 -59.36 62.94
CA LEU A 1121 -10.17 -58.97 63.78
C LEU A 1121 -10.31 -57.49 64.15
N THR A 1122 -9.82 -57.10 65.33
CA THR A 1122 -9.68 -55.68 65.70
C THR A 1122 -8.62 -54.99 64.81
N THR A 1123 -8.64 -53.67 64.67
CA THR A 1123 -7.61 -52.92 63.92
C THR A 1123 -6.21 -53.28 64.44
N THR A 1124 -6.05 -53.37 65.77
CA THR A 1124 -4.80 -53.78 66.42
C THR A 1124 -4.36 -55.20 66.03
N GLN A 1125 -5.30 -56.14 65.90
CA GLN A 1125 -5.00 -57.50 65.45
C GLN A 1125 -4.63 -57.57 63.97
N ILE A 1126 -5.30 -56.78 63.12
CA ILE A 1126 -5.00 -56.68 61.68
C ILE A 1126 -3.59 -56.12 61.44
N ASN A 1127 -3.24 -55.06 62.15
CA ASN A 1127 -1.91 -54.43 62.09
C ASN A 1127 -0.80 -55.34 62.66
N GLY A 1128 -1.15 -56.29 63.54
CA GLY A 1128 -0.23 -57.30 64.08
C GLY A 1128 -0.02 -58.54 63.21
N LEU A 1129 -0.67 -58.63 62.05
CA LEU A 1129 -0.43 -59.71 61.09
C LEU A 1129 0.92 -59.52 60.37
N ALA A 1130 1.40 -60.57 59.72
CA ALA A 1130 2.37 -60.47 58.62
C ALA A 1130 1.59 -60.56 57.30
N PRO A 1131 1.06 -59.44 56.79
CA PRO A 1131 0.16 -59.46 55.64
C PRO A 1131 0.90 -59.73 54.33
N VAL A 1132 0.17 -60.24 53.34
CA VAL A 1132 0.61 -60.35 51.95
C VAL A 1132 -0.37 -59.59 51.06
N ARG A 1133 0.09 -59.02 49.94
CA ARG A 1133 -0.75 -58.29 48.98
C ARG A 1133 -1.98 -59.13 48.60
N GLY A 1134 -3.16 -58.54 48.72
CA GLY A 1134 -4.46 -59.21 48.49
C GLY A 1134 -5.03 -59.96 49.70
N MET A 1135 -4.38 -59.95 50.87
CA MET A 1135 -4.99 -60.47 52.10
C MET A 1135 -6.21 -59.60 52.48
N MET A 1136 -7.28 -60.23 52.96
CA MET A 1136 -8.52 -59.57 53.37
C MET A 1136 -8.90 -59.95 54.80
N ALA A 1137 -9.34 -58.97 55.59
CA ALA A 1137 -9.83 -59.17 56.95
C ALA A 1137 -10.96 -58.17 57.23
N TYR A 1138 -11.97 -58.57 58.01
CA TYR A 1138 -13.02 -57.65 58.44
C TYR A 1138 -12.61 -57.00 59.76
N ASP A 1139 -12.43 -55.68 59.73
CA ASP A 1139 -12.05 -54.88 60.88
C ASP A 1139 -13.28 -54.68 61.78
N THR A 1140 -13.23 -55.19 63.01
CA THR A 1140 -14.35 -55.09 63.96
C THR A 1140 -14.43 -53.75 64.67
N ASP A 1141 -13.36 -52.96 64.66
CA ASP A 1141 -13.34 -51.66 65.33
C ASP A 1141 -13.88 -50.59 64.38
N LEU A 1142 -13.50 -50.67 63.10
CA LEU A 1142 -13.96 -49.79 62.02
C LEU A 1142 -15.17 -50.33 61.23
N ASN A 1143 -15.65 -51.54 61.55
CA ASN A 1143 -16.77 -52.22 60.89
C ASN A 1143 -16.67 -52.35 59.36
N CYS A 1144 -15.46 -52.34 58.80
CA CYS A 1144 -15.20 -52.34 57.37
C CYS A 1144 -14.50 -53.64 56.92
N LEU A 1145 -14.66 -54.03 55.64
CA LEU A 1145 -13.77 -55.02 55.03
C LEU A 1145 -12.46 -54.30 54.66
N LYS A 1146 -11.32 -54.75 55.20
CA LYS A 1146 -10.00 -54.26 54.83
C LYS A 1146 -9.31 -55.19 53.84
N ILE A 1147 -8.57 -54.59 52.90
CA ILE A 1147 -7.67 -55.27 51.96
C ILE A 1147 -6.25 -54.73 52.17
N TYR A 1148 -5.25 -55.60 52.13
CA TYR A 1148 -3.84 -55.20 52.14
C TYR A 1148 -3.30 -55.05 50.72
N ASP A 1149 -2.85 -53.84 50.35
CA ASP A 1149 -2.36 -53.53 49.00
C ASP A 1149 -0.89 -53.93 48.76
N GLY A 1150 -0.20 -54.47 49.76
CA GLY A 1150 1.24 -54.73 49.74
C GLY A 1150 2.06 -53.82 50.66
N THR A 1151 1.48 -52.69 51.08
CA THR A 1151 2.06 -51.66 51.95
C THR A 1151 1.18 -51.32 53.15
N ALA A 1152 -0.14 -51.17 52.97
CA ALA A 1152 -1.07 -50.75 54.00
C ALA A 1152 -2.41 -51.51 53.93
N TRP A 1153 -3.17 -51.43 55.02
CA TRP A 1153 -4.52 -51.99 55.14
C TRP A 1153 -5.58 -50.89 55.01
N ALA A 1154 -6.32 -50.87 53.90
CA ALA A 1154 -7.36 -49.87 53.64
C ALA A 1154 -8.78 -50.47 53.73
N CYS A 1155 -9.76 -49.69 54.20
CA CYS A 1155 -11.18 -50.06 54.18
C CYS A 1155 -11.75 -49.97 52.77
N TYR A 1156 -12.58 -50.94 52.37
CA TYR A 1156 -13.27 -50.97 51.08
C TYR A 1156 -14.66 -50.32 51.19
N THR A 1157 -14.84 -49.08 50.68
CA THR A 1157 -16.00 -48.24 51.03
C THR A 1157 -16.91 -47.70 49.91
N LYS A 1158 -16.54 -47.61 48.62
CA LYS A 1158 -17.49 -47.27 47.50
C LYS A 1158 -16.99 -47.59 46.07
N GLN A 1159 -17.76 -47.18 45.03
CA GLN A 1159 -17.80 -47.70 43.64
C GLN A 1159 -17.05 -46.84 42.58
N THR A 1160 -17.26 -47.04 41.26
CA THR A 1160 -16.14 -47.11 40.27
C THR A 1160 -16.44 -46.72 38.79
N CYS A 1161 -15.76 -45.71 38.20
CA CYS A 1161 -15.79 -45.28 36.76
C CYS A 1161 -14.50 -44.51 36.35
N ASP A 1162 -13.98 -44.38 35.11
CA ASP A 1162 -13.86 -45.33 33.98
C ASP A 1162 -12.75 -44.98 32.92
N GLN A 1163 -12.37 -45.92 32.04
CA GLN A 1163 -11.77 -45.74 30.69
C GLN A 1163 -12.27 -46.84 29.71
N TYR A 1164 -13.43 -46.64 29.08
CA TYR A 1164 -13.82 -47.10 27.72
C TYR A 1164 -15.21 -46.59 27.36
#